data_AF-A0A2D9DGK7-F1
#
_entry.id   AF-A0A2D9DGK7-F1
#
_cell.length_a   1.000
_cell.length_b   1.000
_cell.length_c   1.000
_cell.angle_alpha   90.00
_cell.angle_beta   90.00
_cell.angle_gamma   90.00
#
_symmetry.space_group_name_H-M   'P 1'
#
loop_
_entity.id
_entity.type
_entity.pdbx_description
1 polymer ?
#
loop_
_entity_poly.entity_id
_entity_poly.type
_entity_poly.pdbx_seq_one_letter_code
_entity_poly.pdbx_strand_id
1 'polypeptide(L)'
;MTEKITVDKNKNVANIPFHSLSPVIDSEKHKSYCDALEWALTNRKEKDIKNVALTGTYGSGKSSILKTFQETRKNKFEFLNISLATFKEEKKNDDDKYAHLRSEVINSDKLSKNDQLRLIELSILQQIFYHEESDNIPDSRFKKVKSLKPQKVKETTWLIFCVIFTVYIFFNFHSLRILMNFPEPKAWFGNILQGLLAIGVLIFCFLLLQRIIEFAQKLTISKLNFQNIEIQVAEKVDKSILNNHLDEILYFFGETKYNVVIIEDLDRFQQTEIFTKLREINLLINNSKAINREVVFVYAVRDEMFTDDDRVKFFDFIIPVIPVINFSNSNVQLANAVKNLGYQISSDLINQIAYYIDDMRLLYNIVNEFHVYYQIHTSEFLDKLFAIIVYKNKHPKDFVLLAKGKGLLFQILTKNKKEWLESKLKEIDQKLLAYKNEIEKIITIFPQTLDQLKSIYLLEYINNFQDFSAFKIENKKIPLSEMRKDDNFEKLIKLNNVEYYYQANYTQSKKISFQEIEDKVDDFESYEQKKKLIQKKSSDELENLRGKIKELEKDKISVRGKKIKYLINQKEILLESKSKQEQLISMFLREGYIAEDYLDYISYFYPGSISEKDFRFLSNVRNEDQTEFDYHLDNLSNLINEIGVYEFQKSVILNYDLVDHLIENDDFTEKKKTDIYPYS
;
A
#
# COMPACT_ATOMS: atom_id res chain seq x y z
N MET A 1 14.10 -19.80 -40.54
CA MET A 1 12.68 -19.82 -40.16
C MET A 1 12.57 -19.06 -38.85
N THR A 2 12.17 -17.80 -38.95
CA THR A 2 12.14 -16.83 -37.85
C THR A 2 10.66 -16.54 -37.56
N GLU A 3 10.10 -17.17 -36.54
CA GLU A 3 8.78 -16.78 -36.02
C GLU A 3 8.96 -15.52 -35.18
N LYS A 4 8.85 -14.37 -35.84
CA LYS A 4 8.54 -13.11 -35.18
C LYS A 4 7.15 -13.24 -34.56
N ILE A 5 7.08 -13.24 -33.24
CA ILE A 5 5.84 -12.95 -32.52
C ILE A 5 5.47 -11.50 -32.85
N THR A 6 4.67 -11.31 -33.90
CA THR A 6 4.03 -10.04 -34.21
C THR A 6 2.98 -9.79 -33.14
N VAL A 7 3.32 -8.93 -32.18
CA VAL A 7 2.33 -8.28 -31.31
C VAL A 7 1.46 -7.41 -32.23
N ASP A 8 0.27 -7.93 -32.52
CA ASP A 8 -0.75 -7.30 -33.33
C ASP A 8 -1.23 -6.01 -32.63
N LYS A 9 -0.69 -4.86 -33.07
CA LYS A 9 -0.97 -3.52 -32.51
C LYS A 9 -2.37 -2.98 -32.84
N ASN A 10 -3.22 -3.79 -33.48
CA ASN A 10 -4.61 -3.44 -33.85
C ASN A 10 -5.66 -4.30 -33.12
N LYS A 11 -5.41 -4.74 -31.89
CA LYS A 11 -6.52 -5.12 -31.01
C LYS A 11 -7.29 -3.86 -30.64
N ASN A 12 -8.53 -3.79 -31.13
CA ASN A 12 -9.56 -2.83 -30.76
C ASN A 12 -9.46 -2.45 -29.26
N VAL A 13 -9.60 -1.15 -28.95
CA VAL A 13 -9.77 -0.60 -27.59
C VAL A 13 -11.03 -1.17 -26.88
N ALA A 14 -11.80 -2.02 -27.55
CA ALA A 14 -12.95 -2.73 -27.01
C ALA A 14 -12.52 -4.07 -26.36
N ASN A 15 -12.76 -4.18 -25.05
CA ASN A 15 -12.56 -5.34 -24.15
C ASN A 15 -11.18 -5.53 -23.52
N ILE A 16 -10.64 -4.50 -22.86
CA ILE A 16 -9.78 -4.75 -21.69
C ILE A 16 -10.72 -5.02 -20.50
N PRO A 17 -10.70 -6.19 -19.84
CA PRO A 17 -11.68 -6.55 -18.82
C PRO A 17 -11.34 -5.93 -17.46
N PHE A 18 -11.24 -4.60 -17.40
CA PHE A 18 -11.19 -3.88 -16.13
C PHE A 18 -12.49 -4.09 -15.36
N HIS A 19 -12.37 -4.27 -14.05
CA HIS A 19 -13.52 -4.39 -13.17
C HIS A 19 -13.91 -3.04 -12.58
N SER A 20 -15.14 -2.58 -12.81
CA SER A 20 -15.66 -1.39 -12.13
C SER A 20 -15.82 -1.67 -10.63
N LEU A 21 -15.41 -0.71 -9.78
CA LEU A 21 -15.65 -0.76 -8.33
C LEU A 21 -17.08 -0.33 -7.96
N SER A 22 -17.86 0.11 -8.95
CA SER A 22 -19.25 0.50 -8.78
C SER A 22 -20.15 -0.73 -8.56
N PRO A 23 -21.34 -0.54 -7.96
CA PRO A 23 -22.29 -1.62 -7.78
C PRO A 23 -22.67 -2.29 -9.12
N VAL A 24 -22.66 -3.62 -9.12
CA VAL A 24 -22.91 -4.46 -10.30
C VAL A 24 -24.34 -5.02 -10.23
N ILE A 25 -25.01 -5.05 -11.38
CA ILE A 25 -26.36 -5.60 -11.51
C ILE A 25 -26.24 -7.11 -11.76
N ASP A 26 -26.86 -7.91 -10.91
CA ASP A 26 -26.91 -9.37 -11.05
C ASP A 26 -28.30 -9.86 -10.59
N SER A 27 -29.21 -10.03 -11.56
CA SER A 27 -30.60 -10.37 -11.29
C SER A 27 -30.79 -11.79 -10.77
N GLU A 28 -29.89 -12.72 -11.08
CA GLU A 28 -29.96 -14.10 -10.62
C GLU A 28 -29.48 -14.21 -9.17
N LYS A 29 -28.29 -13.68 -8.86
CA LYS A 29 -27.74 -13.77 -7.50
C LYS A 29 -28.52 -12.94 -6.48
N HIS A 30 -29.07 -11.80 -6.89
CA HIS A 30 -29.79 -10.92 -5.98
C HIS A 30 -31.30 -11.17 -5.94
N LYS A 31 -31.81 -12.20 -6.63
CA LYS A 31 -33.25 -12.47 -6.76
C LYS A 31 -33.95 -12.53 -5.41
N SER A 32 -33.47 -13.34 -4.47
CA SER A 32 -34.09 -13.50 -3.15
C SER A 32 -34.15 -12.19 -2.35
N TYR A 33 -33.12 -11.34 -2.46
CA TYR A 33 -33.12 -10.03 -1.81
C TYR A 33 -34.09 -9.06 -2.48
N CYS A 34 -34.17 -9.07 -3.81
CA CYS A 34 -35.14 -8.27 -4.55
C CYS A 34 -36.58 -8.69 -4.24
N ASP A 35 -36.83 -9.99 -4.14
CA ASP A 35 -38.15 -10.54 -3.78
C ASP A 35 -38.53 -10.16 -2.33
N ALA A 36 -37.59 -10.16 -1.39
CA ALA A 36 -37.81 -9.70 -0.01
C ALA A 36 -38.11 -8.19 0.07
N LEU A 37 -37.36 -7.36 -0.67
CA LEU A 37 -37.64 -5.92 -0.79
C LEU A 37 -39.00 -5.67 -1.43
N GLU A 38 -39.33 -6.38 -2.51
CA GLU A 38 -40.63 -6.28 -3.16
C GLU A 38 -41.78 -6.70 -2.24
N TRP A 39 -41.59 -7.77 -1.45
CA TRP A 39 -42.57 -8.20 -0.45
C TRP A 39 -42.79 -7.10 0.59
N ALA A 40 -41.71 -6.53 1.16
CA ALA A 40 -41.80 -5.47 2.16
C ALA A 40 -42.53 -4.23 1.60
N LEU A 41 -42.19 -3.83 0.38
CA LEU A 41 -42.82 -2.67 -0.27
C LEU A 41 -44.25 -2.95 -0.71
N THR A 42 -44.60 -4.16 -1.14
CA THR A 42 -45.98 -4.47 -1.59
C THR A 42 -46.93 -4.58 -0.40
N ASN A 43 -46.47 -5.12 0.72
CA ASN A 43 -47.26 -5.34 1.93
C ASN A 43 -47.20 -4.17 2.93
N ARG A 44 -46.55 -3.05 2.57
CA ARG A 44 -46.33 -1.90 3.44
C ARG A 44 -47.58 -1.36 4.14
N LYS A 45 -48.71 -1.32 3.44
CA LYS A 45 -50.02 -0.90 3.97
C LYS A 45 -50.58 -1.86 5.02
N GLU A 46 -50.52 -3.16 4.73
CA GLU A 46 -51.13 -4.19 5.59
C GLU A 46 -50.29 -4.43 6.85
N LYS A 47 -48.97 -4.31 6.74
CA LYS A 47 -48.01 -4.67 7.79
C LYS A 47 -47.36 -3.45 8.48
N ASP A 48 -47.81 -2.24 8.15
CA ASP A 48 -47.26 -0.96 8.65
C ASP A 48 -45.73 -0.86 8.48
N ILE A 49 -45.21 -1.25 7.32
CA ILE A 49 -43.77 -1.24 7.03
C ILE A 49 -43.38 0.12 6.44
N LYS A 50 -42.64 0.92 7.20
CA LYS A 50 -42.18 2.25 6.78
C LYS A 50 -40.67 2.33 6.65
N ASN A 51 -39.93 1.57 7.46
CA ASN A 51 -38.47 1.62 7.54
C ASN A 51 -37.89 0.22 7.36
N VAL A 52 -37.13 0.01 6.28
CA VAL A 52 -36.53 -1.28 5.92
C VAL A 52 -35.01 -1.18 5.98
N ALA A 53 -34.34 -2.10 6.67
CA ALA A 53 -32.88 -2.19 6.62
C ALA A 53 -32.41 -3.31 5.70
N LEU A 54 -31.37 -3.01 4.93
CA LEU A 54 -30.50 -3.99 4.31
C LEU A 54 -29.18 -3.97 5.11
N THR A 55 -28.98 -4.98 5.96
CA THR A 55 -27.83 -5.05 6.88
C THR A 55 -26.79 -6.05 6.36
N GLY A 56 -25.52 -5.85 6.68
CA GLY A 56 -24.45 -6.75 6.27
C GLY A 56 -23.09 -6.13 6.53
N THR A 57 -22.02 -6.91 6.51
CA THR A 57 -20.64 -6.40 6.67
C THR A 57 -20.28 -5.34 5.62
N TYR A 58 -19.20 -4.59 5.84
CA TYR A 58 -18.68 -3.71 4.80
C TYR A 58 -18.33 -4.53 3.54
N GLY A 59 -18.64 -4.02 2.35
CA GLY A 59 -18.37 -4.74 1.09
C GLY A 59 -19.30 -5.92 0.78
N SER A 60 -20.31 -6.20 1.61
CA SER A 60 -21.24 -7.35 1.44
C SER A 60 -22.09 -7.34 0.17
N GLY A 61 -22.15 -6.24 -0.59
CA GLY A 61 -22.93 -6.14 -1.83
C GLY A 61 -24.28 -5.42 -1.71
N LYS A 62 -24.57 -4.75 -0.58
CA LYS A 62 -25.80 -3.98 -0.34
C LYS A 62 -26.18 -3.04 -1.49
N SER A 63 -25.25 -2.18 -1.92
CA SER A 63 -25.48 -1.25 -3.03
C SER A 63 -25.77 -1.96 -4.36
N SER A 64 -25.18 -3.13 -4.60
CA SER A 64 -25.41 -3.93 -5.80
C SER A 64 -26.82 -4.53 -5.82
N ILE A 65 -27.29 -4.98 -4.66
CA ILE A 65 -28.67 -5.45 -4.46
C ILE A 65 -29.65 -4.30 -4.72
N LEU A 66 -29.44 -3.13 -4.11
CA LEU A 66 -30.31 -1.97 -4.28
C LEU A 66 -30.37 -1.51 -5.73
N LYS A 67 -29.21 -1.40 -6.40
CA LYS A 67 -29.15 -1.06 -7.83
C LYS A 67 -29.86 -2.09 -8.70
N THR A 68 -29.69 -3.39 -8.41
CA THR A 68 -30.41 -4.46 -9.11
C THR A 68 -31.92 -4.34 -8.90
N PHE A 69 -32.35 -4.04 -7.67
CA PHE A 69 -33.76 -3.87 -7.33
C PHE A 69 -34.39 -2.68 -8.07
N GLN A 70 -33.70 -1.54 -8.11
CA GLN A 70 -34.17 -0.35 -8.80
C GLN A 70 -34.37 -0.58 -10.29
N GLU A 71 -33.39 -1.22 -10.97
CA GLU A 71 -33.50 -1.52 -12.39
C GLU A 71 -34.59 -2.54 -12.70
N THR A 72 -34.69 -3.61 -11.89
CA THR A 72 -35.68 -4.68 -12.12
C THR A 72 -37.11 -4.29 -11.75
N ARG A 73 -37.31 -3.23 -10.96
CA ARG A 73 -38.63 -2.79 -10.45
C ARG A 73 -38.95 -1.32 -10.73
N LYS A 74 -38.22 -0.68 -11.65
CA LYS A 74 -38.41 0.73 -12.06
C LYS A 74 -39.84 1.07 -12.47
N ASN A 75 -40.59 0.12 -13.03
CA ASN A 75 -41.98 0.34 -13.45
C ASN A 75 -43.00 0.24 -12.31
N LYS A 76 -42.61 -0.27 -11.14
CA LYS A 76 -43.51 -0.46 -9.97
C LYS A 76 -43.30 0.60 -8.89
N PHE A 77 -42.09 1.12 -8.75
CA PHE A 77 -41.71 2.03 -7.69
C PHE A 77 -40.92 3.22 -8.24
N GLU A 78 -41.10 4.37 -7.59
CA GLU A 78 -40.40 5.62 -7.87
C GLU A 78 -39.39 5.87 -6.75
N PHE A 79 -38.11 5.85 -7.11
CA PHE A 79 -36.99 5.81 -6.17
C PHE A 79 -36.30 7.17 -6.03
N LEU A 80 -36.14 7.63 -4.79
CA LEU A 80 -35.27 8.75 -4.45
C LEU A 80 -33.98 8.21 -3.82
N ASN A 81 -32.83 8.49 -4.43
CA ASN A 81 -31.53 8.03 -3.93
C ASN A 81 -30.83 9.13 -3.13
N ILE A 82 -30.43 8.80 -1.91
CA ILE A 82 -29.68 9.66 -0.99
C ILE A 82 -28.38 8.92 -0.63
N SER A 83 -27.24 9.43 -1.10
CA SER A 83 -25.90 8.91 -0.82
C SER A 83 -24.99 10.00 -0.25
N LEU A 84 -24.58 9.86 1.00
CA LEU A 84 -23.86 10.88 1.76
C LEU A 84 -22.34 10.96 1.50
N ALA A 85 -21.86 10.33 0.42
CA ALA A 85 -20.43 10.17 0.14
C ALA A 85 -19.66 11.50 -0.10
N THR A 86 -20.34 12.63 -0.30
CA THR A 86 -19.78 13.84 -0.91
C THR A 86 -19.13 14.85 0.04
N PHE A 87 -19.23 14.70 1.37
CA PHE A 87 -18.95 15.82 2.29
C PHE A 87 -17.59 15.82 3.01
N LYS A 88 -16.68 14.86 2.75
CA LYS A 88 -15.39 14.78 3.45
C LYS A 88 -14.15 15.30 2.69
N GLU A 89 -14.22 15.65 1.40
CA GLU A 89 -12.98 15.77 0.59
C GLU A 89 -12.78 17.03 -0.30
N GLU A 90 -13.56 18.11 -0.20
CA GLU A 90 -13.21 19.32 -0.97
C GLU A 90 -12.14 20.18 -0.26
N LYS A 91 -10.88 20.06 -0.71
CA LYS A 91 -9.77 20.97 -0.35
C LYS A 91 -9.68 22.17 -1.31
N LYS A 92 -9.61 23.35 -0.67
CA LYS A 92 -8.85 24.58 -1.00
C LYS A 92 -8.95 25.17 -2.41
N ASN A 93 -9.83 26.16 -2.56
CA ASN A 93 -9.52 27.37 -3.32
C ASN A 93 -9.28 28.50 -2.31
N ASP A 94 -8.10 29.12 -2.36
CA ASP A 94 -7.65 30.13 -1.37
C ASP A 94 -8.34 31.51 -1.51
N ASP A 95 -9.17 31.71 -2.53
CA ASP A 95 -9.94 32.95 -2.74
C ASP A 95 -11.36 32.93 -2.13
N ASP A 96 -11.75 31.81 -1.52
CA ASP A 96 -13.09 31.68 -0.95
C ASP A 96 -13.09 32.22 0.49
N LYS A 97 -13.81 33.32 0.71
CA LYS A 97 -13.91 34.00 2.02
C LYS A 97 -14.54 33.12 3.11
N TYR A 98 -14.97 31.90 2.78
CA TYR A 98 -15.55 30.87 3.64
C TYR A 98 -14.66 29.61 3.78
N ALA A 99 -13.42 29.65 3.29
CA ALA A 99 -12.46 28.54 3.41
C ALA A 99 -12.21 28.11 4.88
N HIS A 100 -12.38 29.03 5.84
CA HIS A 100 -12.28 28.72 7.26
C HIS A 100 -13.39 27.79 7.77
N LEU A 101 -14.63 27.92 7.26
CA LEU A 101 -15.77 27.06 7.61
C LEU A 101 -15.62 25.63 7.06
N ARG A 102 -14.96 25.46 5.91
CA ARG A 102 -14.62 24.13 5.35
C ARG A 102 -13.31 23.56 5.93
N SER A 103 -12.42 24.42 6.42
CA SER A 103 -11.13 23.99 6.99
C SER A 103 -11.24 23.33 8.37
N GLU A 104 -12.29 23.64 9.15
CA GLU A 104 -12.58 22.91 10.39
C GLU A 104 -13.15 21.49 10.15
N VAL A 105 -13.72 21.23 8.97
CA VAL A 105 -14.19 19.88 8.56
C VAL A 105 -13.02 18.89 8.37
N ILE A 106 -11.80 19.40 8.14
CA ILE A 106 -10.59 18.58 7.97
C ILE A 106 -10.15 17.92 9.31
N ASN A 107 -10.63 18.42 10.45
CA ASN A 107 -10.45 17.80 11.77
C ASN A 107 -11.81 17.37 12.35
N SER A 108 -12.47 16.40 11.71
CA SER A 108 -13.74 15.81 12.21
C SER A 108 -13.70 15.38 13.68
N ASP A 109 -12.51 15.03 14.19
CA ASP A 109 -12.28 14.56 15.55
C ASP A 109 -12.38 15.67 16.62
N LYS A 110 -12.47 16.95 16.21
CA LYS A 110 -12.64 18.11 17.12
C LYS A 110 -14.05 18.71 17.11
N LEU A 111 -14.94 18.25 16.25
CA LEU A 111 -16.34 18.72 16.18
C LEU A 111 -17.20 18.03 17.25
N SER A 112 -18.17 18.76 17.82
CA SER A 112 -19.16 18.17 18.72
C SER A 112 -20.01 17.13 17.97
N LYS A 113 -20.46 16.07 18.65
CA LYS A 113 -21.39 15.07 18.09
C LYS A 113 -22.63 15.73 17.47
N ASN A 114 -23.13 16.79 18.10
CA ASN A 114 -24.29 17.54 17.61
C ASN A 114 -24.00 18.27 16.29
N ASP A 115 -22.79 18.81 16.10
CA ASP A 115 -22.42 19.52 14.87
C ASP A 115 -22.27 18.53 13.72
N GLN A 116 -21.69 17.35 13.97
CA GLN A 116 -21.63 16.27 12.99
C GLN A 116 -23.02 15.79 12.57
N LEU A 117 -23.94 15.61 13.53
CA LEU A 117 -25.33 15.24 13.25
C LEU A 117 -26.02 16.28 12.35
N ARG A 118 -25.85 17.57 12.63
CA ARG A 118 -26.40 18.67 11.81
C ARG A 118 -25.85 18.69 10.39
N LEU A 119 -24.57 18.42 10.20
CA LEU A 119 -23.99 18.33 8.86
C LEU A 119 -24.58 17.18 8.05
N ILE A 120 -24.86 16.04 8.70
CA ILE A 120 -25.55 14.90 8.07
C ILE A 120 -26.98 15.29 7.71
N GLU A 121 -27.73 15.90 8.62
CA GLU A 121 -29.09 16.40 8.38
C GLU A 121 -29.14 17.37 7.18
N LEU A 122 -28.19 18.32 7.13
CA LEU A 122 -28.05 19.27 6.02
C LEU A 122 -27.77 18.55 4.69
N SER A 123 -26.86 17.57 4.70
CA SER A 123 -26.49 16.80 3.52
C SER A 123 -27.66 16.00 2.96
N ILE A 124 -28.47 15.39 3.84
CA ILE A 124 -29.69 14.68 3.45
C ILE A 124 -30.69 15.66 2.83
N LEU A 125 -30.93 16.80 3.48
CA LEU A 125 -31.83 17.83 2.99
C LEU A 125 -31.40 18.31 1.60
N GLN A 126 -30.12 18.63 1.43
CA GLN A 126 -29.55 19.02 0.14
C GLN A 126 -29.81 17.95 -0.92
N GLN A 127 -29.57 16.67 -0.64
CA GLN A 127 -29.76 15.62 -1.64
C GLN A 127 -31.22 15.44 -2.05
N ILE A 128 -32.17 15.58 -1.12
CA ILE A 128 -33.61 15.54 -1.44
C ILE A 128 -33.96 16.66 -2.43
N PHE A 129 -33.61 17.92 -2.14
CA PHE A 129 -33.98 19.05 -2.99
C PHE A 129 -33.12 19.18 -4.25
N TYR A 130 -31.85 18.76 -4.21
CA TYR A 130 -30.97 18.77 -5.37
C TYR A 130 -31.27 17.66 -6.39
N HIS A 131 -31.98 16.60 -6.00
CA HIS A 131 -32.39 15.54 -6.91
C HIS A 131 -33.40 16.02 -7.98
N GLU A 132 -34.38 16.84 -7.60
CA GLU A 132 -35.50 17.21 -8.49
C GLU A 132 -35.31 18.51 -9.26
N GLU A 133 -35.85 18.61 -10.47
CA GLU A 133 -35.83 19.90 -11.19
C GLU A 133 -36.70 20.94 -10.49
N SER A 134 -36.27 22.21 -10.49
CA SER A 134 -37.01 23.29 -9.82
C SER A 134 -38.40 23.57 -10.40
N ASP A 135 -38.71 22.99 -11.56
CA ASP A 135 -40.04 23.09 -12.19
C ASP A 135 -41.01 22.04 -11.62
N ASN A 136 -40.51 20.93 -11.03
CA ASN A 136 -41.33 19.90 -10.38
C ASN A 136 -41.69 20.25 -8.93
N ILE A 137 -40.97 21.21 -8.32
CA ILE A 137 -41.20 21.72 -6.95
C ILE A 137 -41.25 23.26 -6.96
N PRO A 138 -42.21 23.87 -7.67
CA PRO A 138 -42.20 25.31 -8.00
C PRO A 138 -42.27 26.24 -6.79
N ASP A 139 -42.95 25.81 -5.72
CA ASP A 139 -43.16 26.60 -4.50
C ASP A 139 -42.13 26.27 -3.40
N SER A 140 -41.13 25.43 -3.69
CA SER A 140 -40.08 25.15 -2.71
C SER A 140 -39.30 26.42 -2.39
N ARG A 141 -39.02 26.63 -1.10
CA ARG A 141 -38.17 27.72 -0.63
C ARG A 141 -36.69 27.49 -0.97
N PHE A 142 -36.29 26.26 -1.31
CA PHE A 142 -34.96 25.90 -1.77
C PHE A 142 -34.80 26.18 -3.27
N LYS A 143 -34.40 27.41 -3.62
CA LYS A 143 -34.19 27.77 -5.03
C LYS A 143 -32.85 27.23 -5.55
N LYS A 144 -32.88 26.60 -6.73
CA LYS A 144 -31.70 26.37 -7.57
C LYS A 144 -31.49 27.56 -8.50
N VAL A 145 -30.25 27.73 -8.99
CA VAL A 145 -29.93 28.73 -10.00
C VAL A 145 -30.77 28.46 -11.26
N LYS A 146 -31.75 29.32 -11.53
CA LYS A 146 -32.56 29.26 -12.75
C LYS A 146 -31.85 30.03 -13.86
N SER A 147 -31.44 29.35 -14.93
CA SER A 147 -31.02 30.02 -16.15
C SER A 147 -32.25 30.43 -16.96
N LEU A 148 -32.34 31.71 -17.33
CA LEU A 148 -33.37 32.17 -18.24
C LEU A 148 -33.09 31.58 -19.63
N LYS A 149 -33.99 30.73 -20.14
CA LYS A 149 -33.87 30.21 -21.51
C LYS A 149 -33.82 31.40 -22.50
N PRO A 150 -32.79 31.51 -23.36
CA PRO A 150 -32.63 32.64 -24.29
C PRO A 150 -33.87 32.88 -25.17
N GLN A 151 -34.59 31.81 -25.51
CA GLN A 151 -35.82 31.87 -26.27
C GLN A 151 -36.95 32.61 -25.55
N LYS A 152 -37.14 32.38 -24.24
CA LYS A 152 -38.16 33.10 -23.45
C LYS A 152 -37.83 34.59 -23.35
N VAL A 153 -36.54 34.94 -23.24
CA VAL A 153 -36.08 36.34 -23.25
C VAL A 153 -36.38 36.99 -24.59
N LYS A 154 -35.99 36.34 -25.70
CA LYS A 154 -36.24 36.82 -27.08
C LYS A 154 -37.73 37.07 -27.33
N GLU A 155 -38.60 36.13 -26.96
CA GLU A 155 -40.05 36.28 -27.10
C GLU A 155 -40.60 37.47 -26.30
N THR A 156 -40.16 37.67 -25.05
CA THR A 156 -40.59 38.82 -24.25
C THR A 156 -40.10 40.13 -24.86
N THR A 157 -38.87 40.19 -25.37
CA THR A 157 -38.32 41.36 -26.07
C THR A 157 -39.13 41.70 -27.33
N TRP A 158 -39.46 40.70 -28.14
CA TRP A 158 -40.33 40.89 -29.31
C TRP A 158 -41.71 41.39 -28.92
N LEU A 159 -42.27 40.88 -27.84
CA LEU A 159 -43.59 41.29 -27.36
C LEU A 159 -43.60 42.75 -26.88
N ILE A 160 -42.55 43.20 -26.17
CA ILE A 160 -42.35 44.62 -25.81
C ILE A 160 -42.26 45.48 -27.08
N PHE A 161 -41.48 45.04 -28.08
CA PHE A 161 -41.36 45.75 -29.35
C PHE A 161 -42.70 45.87 -30.08
N CYS A 162 -43.49 44.78 -30.14
CA CYS A 162 -44.83 44.79 -30.73
C CYS A 162 -45.76 45.78 -30.03
N VAL A 163 -45.71 45.89 -28.70
CA VAL A 163 -46.51 46.86 -27.95
C VAL A 163 -46.12 48.29 -28.30
N ILE A 164 -44.82 48.60 -28.22
CA ILE A 164 -44.30 49.94 -28.55
C ILE A 164 -44.63 50.32 -29.99
N PHE A 165 -44.44 49.38 -30.93
CA PHE A 165 -44.73 49.58 -32.35
C PHE A 165 -46.22 49.82 -32.60
N THR A 166 -47.10 49.03 -31.99
CA THR A 166 -48.55 49.18 -32.14
C THR A 166 -49.04 50.50 -31.53
N VAL A 167 -48.52 50.89 -30.37
CA VAL A 167 -48.81 52.19 -29.73
C VAL A 167 -48.29 53.35 -30.59
N TYR A 168 -47.09 53.24 -31.14
CA TYR A 168 -46.53 54.26 -32.04
C TYR A 168 -47.39 54.44 -33.29
N ILE A 169 -47.81 53.35 -33.93
CA ILE A 169 -48.73 53.38 -35.09
C ILE A 169 -50.06 54.00 -34.69
N PHE A 170 -50.61 53.65 -33.51
CA PHE A 170 -51.88 54.19 -33.04
C PHE A 170 -51.86 55.73 -32.94
N PHE A 171 -50.81 56.32 -32.37
CA PHE A 171 -50.68 57.78 -32.24
C PHE A 171 -50.17 58.48 -33.49
N ASN A 172 -49.31 57.84 -34.30
CA ASN A 172 -48.64 58.45 -35.45
C ASN A 172 -49.13 57.90 -36.80
N PHE A 173 -50.32 57.31 -36.85
CA PHE A 173 -50.88 56.68 -38.05
C PHE A 173 -50.85 57.62 -39.26
N HIS A 174 -51.17 58.91 -39.04
CA HIS A 174 -51.16 59.93 -40.09
C HIS A 174 -49.76 60.16 -40.68
N SER A 175 -48.75 60.29 -39.82
CA SER A 175 -47.35 60.49 -40.22
C SER A 175 -46.78 59.27 -40.96
N LEU A 176 -47.07 58.06 -40.48
CA LEU A 176 -46.68 56.80 -41.12
C LEU A 176 -47.31 56.63 -42.51
N ARG A 177 -48.59 57.00 -42.65
CA ARG A 177 -49.29 56.98 -43.94
C ARG A 177 -48.60 57.87 -44.97
N ILE A 178 -48.21 59.08 -44.57
CA ILE A 178 -47.52 60.05 -45.45
C ILE A 178 -46.15 59.50 -45.86
N LEU A 179 -45.39 58.94 -44.90
CA LEU A 179 -44.08 58.36 -45.17
C LEU A 179 -44.15 57.17 -46.15
N MET A 180 -45.18 56.33 -46.03
CA MET A 180 -45.39 55.14 -46.87
C MET A 180 -46.18 55.43 -48.15
N ASN A 181 -46.55 56.69 -48.40
CA ASN A 181 -47.27 57.16 -49.57
C ASN A 181 -48.63 56.46 -49.83
N PHE A 182 -49.34 56.08 -48.76
CA PHE A 182 -50.65 55.44 -48.87
C PHE A 182 -51.77 56.47 -49.14
N PRO A 183 -52.77 56.13 -49.99
CA PRO A 183 -53.90 57.02 -50.28
C PRO A 183 -54.74 57.29 -49.03
N GLU A 184 -55.42 58.45 -48.99
CA GLU A 184 -56.27 58.80 -47.85
C GLU A 184 -57.43 57.82 -47.70
N PRO A 185 -57.54 57.11 -46.56
CA PRO A 185 -58.66 56.22 -46.33
C PRO A 185 -59.94 57.03 -46.11
N LYS A 186 -61.09 56.45 -46.49
CA LYS A 186 -62.39 56.99 -46.10
C LYS A 186 -62.46 57.08 -44.56
N ALA A 187 -63.07 58.14 -44.02
CA ALA A 187 -63.10 58.40 -42.57
C ALA A 187 -63.61 57.22 -41.73
N TRP A 188 -64.62 56.49 -42.23
CA TRP A 188 -65.14 55.29 -41.55
C TRP A 188 -64.11 54.17 -41.44
N PHE A 189 -63.24 53.99 -42.44
CA PHE A 189 -62.18 52.97 -42.43
C PHE A 189 -61.04 53.34 -41.48
N GLY A 190 -60.66 54.62 -41.42
CA GLY A 190 -59.65 55.12 -40.47
C GLY A 190 -60.06 54.88 -39.01
N ASN A 191 -61.32 55.16 -38.67
CA ASN A 191 -61.85 54.94 -37.31
C ASN A 191 -61.90 53.44 -36.94
N ILE A 192 -62.29 52.57 -37.87
CA ILE A 192 -62.28 51.11 -37.65
C ILE A 192 -60.84 50.61 -37.44
N LEU A 193 -59.90 51.07 -38.25
CA LEU A 193 -58.49 50.68 -38.13
C LEU A 193 -57.87 51.15 -36.82
N GLN A 194 -58.15 52.38 -36.38
CA GLN A 194 -57.74 52.86 -35.05
C GLN A 194 -58.38 52.06 -33.92
N GLY A 195 -59.66 51.68 -34.05
CA GLY A 195 -60.33 50.78 -33.10
C GLY A 195 -59.67 49.41 -33.01
N LEU A 196 -59.31 48.81 -34.15
CA LEU A 196 -58.58 47.53 -34.20
C LEU A 196 -57.18 47.64 -33.59
N LEU A 197 -56.46 48.74 -33.84
CA LEU A 197 -55.17 49.01 -33.22
C LEU A 197 -55.29 49.17 -31.70
N ALA A 198 -56.32 49.86 -31.21
CA ALA A 198 -56.59 49.98 -29.76
C ALA A 198 -56.85 48.62 -29.12
N ILE A 199 -57.65 47.75 -29.76
CA ILE A 199 -57.87 46.38 -29.31
C ILE A 199 -56.56 45.58 -29.32
N GLY A 200 -55.73 45.73 -30.37
CA GLY A 200 -54.41 45.12 -30.46
C GLY A 200 -53.48 45.52 -29.31
N VAL A 201 -53.44 46.82 -28.96
CA VAL A 201 -52.69 47.32 -27.80
C VAL A 201 -53.17 46.67 -26.51
N LEU A 202 -54.49 46.57 -26.28
CA LEU A 202 -55.04 45.94 -25.09
C LEU A 202 -54.65 44.46 -24.99
N ILE A 203 -54.71 43.71 -26.09
CA ILE A 203 -54.31 42.29 -26.13
C ILE A 203 -52.81 42.14 -25.83
N PHE A 204 -51.95 42.91 -26.48
CA PHE A 204 -50.51 42.81 -26.24
C PHE A 204 -50.11 43.26 -24.82
N CYS A 205 -50.77 44.29 -24.27
CA CYS A 205 -50.59 44.69 -22.87
C CYS A 205 -51.02 43.60 -21.90
N PHE A 206 -52.12 42.88 -22.16
CA PHE A 206 -52.54 41.74 -21.35
C PHE A 206 -51.50 40.60 -21.38
N LEU A 207 -50.98 40.26 -22.57
CA LEU A 207 -49.93 39.26 -22.72
C LEU A 207 -48.60 39.67 -22.04
N LEU A 208 -48.23 40.96 -22.11
CA LEU A 208 -47.09 41.51 -21.34
C LEU A 208 -47.31 41.30 -19.84
N LEU A 209 -48.50 41.64 -19.34
CA LEU A 209 -48.81 41.59 -17.93
C LEU A 209 -48.73 40.16 -17.39
N GLN A 210 -49.18 39.16 -18.15
CA GLN A 210 -48.98 37.74 -17.82
C GLN A 210 -47.49 37.40 -17.69
N ARG A 211 -46.65 37.81 -18.65
CA ARG A 211 -45.20 37.56 -18.59
C ARG A 211 -44.51 38.29 -17.44
N ILE A 212 -44.96 39.50 -17.10
CA ILE A 212 -44.46 40.26 -15.96
C ILE A 212 -44.80 39.55 -14.65
N ILE A 213 -46.01 39.01 -14.51
CA ILE A 213 -46.41 38.24 -13.33
C ILE A 213 -45.56 36.98 -13.19
N GLU A 214 -45.38 36.21 -14.26
CA GLU A 214 -44.50 35.03 -14.26
C GLU A 214 -43.03 35.37 -13.91
N PHE A 215 -42.55 36.55 -14.33
CA PHE A 215 -41.21 37.02 -14.02
C PHE A 215 -41.11 37.52 -12.58
N ALA A 216 -42.12 38.25 -12.08
CA ALA A 216 -42.19 38.72 -10.70
C ALA A 216 -42.23 37.56 -9.69
N GLN A 217 -42.95 36.48 -10.00
CA GLN A 217 -42.93 35.23 -9.23
C GLN A 217 -41.54 34.54 -9.22
N LYS A 218 -40.74 34.73 -10.28
CA LYS A 218 -39.35 34.25 -10.31
C LYS A 218 -38.42 35.15 -9.49
N LEU A 219 -38.70 36.45 -9.47
CA LEU A 219 -37.95 37.48 -8.73
C LEU A 219 -38.25 37.55 -7.23
N THR A 220 -39.31 36.94 -6.71
CA THR A 220 -39.53 36.90 -5.25
C THR A 220 -38.37 36.18 -4.57
N ILE A 221 -37.51 36.96 -3.91
CA ILE A 221 -36.33 36.51 -3.17
C ILE A 221 -36.82 35.91 -1.84
N SER A 222 -37.27 34.66 -1.87
CA SER A 222 -37.49 33.90 -0.64
C SER A 222 -36.14 33.52 -0.03
N LYS A 223 -35.99 33.77 1.27
CA LYS A 223 -34.73 33.92 2.03
C LYS A 223 -33.99 32.61 2.40
N LEU A 224 -34.34 31.46 1.84
CA LEU A 224 -33.70 30.18 2.19
C LEU A 224 -32.70 29.76 1.12
N ASN A 225 -31.48 30.29 1.23
CA ASN A 225 -30.32 29.73 0.54
C ASN A 225 -29.65 28.70 1.47
N PHE A 226 -29.13 27.59 0.94
CA PHE A 226 -28.41 26.59 1.76
C PHE A 226 -27.24 27.23 2.53
N GLN A 227 -26.64 28.30 1.98
CA GLN A 227 -25.65 29.15 2.66
C GLN A 227 -26.14 29.73 4.00
N ASN A 228 -27.42 30.13 4.10
CA ASN A 228 -27.98 30.65 5.35
C ASN A 228 -28.14 29.55 6.41
N ILE A 229 -28.37 28.31 5.98
CA ILE A 229 -28.46 27.15 6.87
C ILE A 229 -27.07 26.74 7.34
N GLU A 230 -26.08 26.76 6.45
CA GLU A 230 -24.66 26.55 6.80
C GLU A 230 -24.18 27.54 7.87
N ILE A 231 -24.59 28.81 7.76
CA ILE A 231 -24.29 29.84 8.77
C ILE A 231 -24.98 29.53 10.11
N GLN A 232 -26.24 29.08 10.13
CA GLN A 232 -26.93 28.69 11.37
C GLN A 232 -26.29 27.49 12.06
N VAL A 233 -25.76 26.54 11.29
CA VAL A 233 -24.98 25.42 11.82
C VAL A 233 -23.70 25.92 12.47
N ALA A 234 -23.00 26.87 11.83
CA ALA A 234 -21.80 27.50 12.39
C ALA A 234 -22.08 28.33 13.66
N GLU A 235 -23.25 28.97 13.74
CA GLU A 235 -23.70 29.73 14.92
C GLU A 235 -24.20 28.83 16.08
N LYS A 236 -24.08 27.50 15.96
CA LYS A 236 -24.41 26.50 16.99
C LYS A 236 -25.83 26.59 17.55
N VAL A 237 -26.80 26.94 16.72
CA VAL A 237 -28.21 26.98 17.13
C VAL A 237 -28.72 25.57 17.43
N ASP A 238 -29.29 25.32 18.62
CA ASP A 238 -29.64 23.98 19.12
C ASP A 238 -30.82 23.24 18.44
N LYS A 239 -31.19 23.62 17.23
CA LYS A 239 -32.36 23.08 16.52
C LYS A 239 -31.95 22.08 15.45
N SER A 240 -32.73 20.99 15.30
CA SER A 240 -32.60 20.04 14.18
C SER A 240 -33.00 20.73 12.88
N ILE A 241 -32.16 20.59 11.85
CA ILE A 241 -32.32 21.18 10.53
C ILE A 241 -33.48 20.49 9.81
N LEU A 242 -33.54 19.15 9.84
CA LEU A 242 -34.63 18.41 9.21
C LEU A 242 -35.99 18.83 9.76
N ASN A 243 -36.10 19.00 11.08
CA ASN A 243 -37.34 19.43 11.73
C ASN A 243 -37.71 20.88 11.39
N ASN A 244 -36.74 21.80 11.32
CA ASN A 244 -36.98 23.19 10.93
C ASN A 244 -37.47 23.32 9.47
N HIS A 245 -37.13 22.35 8.63
CA HIS A 245 -37.51 22.31 7.21
C HIS A 245 -38.53 21.21 6.89
N LEU A 246 -39.25 20.71 7.91
CA LEU A 246 -40.25 19.65 7.73
C LEU A 246 -41.31 20.03 6.69
N ASP A 247 -41.81 21.27 6.72
CA ASP A 247 -42.82 21.74 5.76
C ASP A 247 -42.33 21.61 4.30
N GLU A 248 -41.04 21.86 4.05
CA GLU A 248 -40.45 21.70 2.72
C GLU A 248 -40.36 20.23 2.34
N ILE A 249 -39.98 19.35 3.28
CA ILE A 249 -39.93 17.91 3.04
C ILE A 249 -41.33 17.39 2.72
N LEU A 250 -42.34 17.80 3.49
CA LEU A 250 -43.74 17.43 3.23
C LEU A 250 -44.24 17.98 1.89
N TYR A 251 -43.89 19.22 1.54
CA TYR A 251 -44.18 19.79 0.22
C TYR A 251 -43.52 18.99 -0.91
N PHE A 252 -42.24 18.66 -0.76
CA PHE A 252 -41.48 17.86 -1.73
C PHE A 252 -42.16 16.51 -1.99
N PHE A 253 -42.55 15.78 -0.93
CA PHE A 253 -43.27 14.52 -1.09
C PHE A 253 -44.75 14.74 -1.49
N GLY A 254 -45.34 15.92 -1.27
CA GLY A 254 -46.66 16.27 -1.79
C GLY A 254 -46.69 16.35 -3.32
N GLU A 255 -45.71 17.05 -3.90
CA GLU A 255 -45.65 17.33 -5.34
C GLU A 255 -44.96 16.22 -6.16
N THR A 256 -44.03 15.48 -5.57
CA THR A 256 -43.32 14.39 -6.26
C THR A 256 -44.10 13.08 -6.24
N LYS A 257 -43.63 12.07 -6.97
CA LYS A 257 -44.22 10.71 -7.03
C LYS A 257 -43.44 9.65 -6.26
N TYR A 258 -42.29 10.03 -5.67
CA TYR A 258 -41.43 9.09 -4.94
C TYR A 258 -42.19 8.35 -3.86
N ASN A 259 -42.01 7.03 -3.82
CA ASN A 259 -42.60 6.13 -2.83
C ASN A 259 -41.56 5.23 -2.15
N VAL A 260 -40.31 5.21 -2.63
CA VAL A 260 -39.20 4.54 -1.98
C VAL A 260 -38.02 5.50 -1.89
N VAL A 261 -37.49 5.70 -0.69
CA VAL A 261 -36.28 6.50 -0.46
C VAL A 261 -35.15 5.55 -0.08
N ILE A 262 -34.11 5.47 -0.90
CA ILE A 262 -32.93 4.64 -0.65
C ILE A 262 -31.85 5.51 -0.03
N ILE A 263 -31.39 5.13 1.15
CA ILE A 263 -30.39 5.86 1.93
C ILE A 263 -29.15 4.98 2.10
N GLU A 264 -28.04 5.41 1.52
CA GLU A 264 -26.75 4.70 1.54
C GLU A 264 -25.66 5.52 2.27
N ASP A 265 -24.63 4.82 2.74
CA ASP A 265 -23.41 5.39 3.37
C ASP A 265 -23.64 6.20 4.67
N LEU A 266 -24.84 6.15 5.25
CA LEU A 266 -25.18 6.81 6.51
C LEU A 266 -24.43 6.23 7.71
N ASP A 267 -24.10 4.94 7.65
CA ASP A 267 -23.39 4.20 8.70
C ASP A 267 -21.91 4.59 8.84
N ARG A 268 -21.32 5.35 7.90
CA ARG A 268 -19.94 5.85 7.98
C ARG A 268 -19.76 6.93 9.06
N PHE A 269 -20.84 7.57 9.49
CA PHE A 269 -20.80 8.65 10.47
C PHE A 269 -20.91 8.15 11.92
N GLN A 270 -21.26 6.88 12.14
CA GLN A 270 -21.39 6.28 13.49
C GLN A 270 -22.30 7.04 14.47
N GLN A 271 -23.23 7.87 13.95
CA GLN A 271 -24.27 8.53 14.73
C GLN A 271 -25.55 7.73 14.58
N THR A 272 -26.12 7.21 15.68
CA THR A 272 -27.38 6.42 15.64
C THR A 272 -28.60 7.33 15.71
N GLU A 273 -28.44 8.53 16.24
CA GLU A 273 -29.48 9.54 16.45
C GLU A 273 -30.12 10.01 15.14
N ILE A 274 -29.35 10.03 14.04
CA ILE A 274 -29.86 10.39 12.71
C ILE A 274 -30.93 9.41 12.22
N PHE A 275 -30.83 8.14 12.58
CA PHE A 275 -31.82 7.13 12.21
C PHE A 275 -33.14 7.50 12.86
N THR A 276 -33.16 7.72 14.18
CA THR A 276 -34.36 8.16 14.92
C THR A 276 -35.01 9.38 14.27
N LYS A 277 -34.24 10.39 13.88
CA LYS A 277 -34.73 11.57 13.16
C LYS A 277 -35.36 11.21 11.82
N LEU A 278 -34.72 10.36 11.03
CA LEU A 278 -35.26 9.91 9.74
C LEU A 278 -36.54 9.09 9.90
N ARG A 279 -36.66 8.26 10.94
CA ARG A 279 -37.91 7.54 11.26
C ARG A 279 -39.02 8.50 11.67
N GLU A 280 -38.72 9.52 12.48
CA GLU A 280 -39.67 10.59 12.81
C GLU A 280 -40.16 11.30 11.55
N ILE A 281 -39.26 11.69 10.65
CA ILE A 281 -39.60 12.33 9.37
C ILE A 281 -40.46 11.41 8.50
N ASN A 282 -40.10 10.14 8.36
CA ASN A 282 -40.85 9.17 7.57
C ASN A 282 -42.26 8.93 8.14
N LEU A 283 -42.40 8.90 9.47
CA LEU A 283 -43.70 8.83 10.12
C LEU A 283 -44.56 10.06 9.79
N LEU A 284 -43.97 11.26 9.83
CA LEU A 284 -44.67 12.52 9.51
C LEU A 284 -45.08 12.60 8.04
N ILE A 285 -44.24 12.12 7.12
CA ILE A 285 -44.56 11.99 5.69
C ILE A 285 -45.79 11.10 5.51
N ASN A 286 -45.79 9.90 6.10
CA ASN A 286 -46.88 8.93 5.94
C ASN A 286 -48.18 9.33 6.67
N ASN A 287 -48.09 10.15 7.72
CA ASN A 287 -49.27 10.67 8.44
C ASN A 287 -49.84 11.96 7.83
N SER A 288 -49.14 12.57 6.86
CA SER A 288 -49.58 13.80 6.22
C SER A 288 -50.74 13.54 5.27
N LYS A 289 -51.87 14.21 5.49
CA LYS A 289 -53.04 14.14 4.59
C LYS A 289 -52.76 14.69 3.19
N ALA A 290 -51.73 15.52 3.04
CA ALA A 290 -51.32 16.05 1.74
C ALA A 290 -50.70 14.96 0.84
N ILE A 291 -50.19 13.88 1.44
CA ILE A 291 -49.46 12.83 0.74
C ILE A 291 -50.34 11.59 0.69
N ASN A 292 -51.06 11.40 -0.42
CA ASN A 292 -52.00 10.28 -0.58
C ASN A 292 -51.33 8.95 -0.99
N ARG A 293 -50.12 8.70 -0.49
CA ARG A 293 -49.36 7.47 -0.76
C ARG A 293 -48.40 7.17 0.39
N GLU A 294 -48.07 5.90 0.52
CA GLU A 294 -47.08 5.48 1.52
C GLU A 294 -45.67 5.51 0.93
N VAL A 295 -44.77 6.08 1.72
CA VAL A 295 -43.35 6.22 1.43
C VAL A 295 -42.57 5.30 2.36
N VAL A 296 -41.68 4.48 1.80
CA VAL A 296 -40.82 3.57 2.58
C VAL A 296 -39.37 4.02 2.48
N PHE A 297 -38.69 4.11 3.61
CA PHE A 297 -37.26 4.41 3.65
C PHE A 297 -36.49 3.08 3.74
N VAL A 298 -35.58 2.86 2.80
CA VAL A 298 -34.71 1.68 2.71
C VAL A 298 -33.29 2.09 3.03
N TYR A 299 -32.70 1.50 4.05
CA TYR A 299 -31.39 1.86 4.58
C TYR A 299 -30.36 0.76 4.30
N ALA A 300 -29.25 1.10 3.64
CA ALA A 300 -28.10 0.19 3.55
C ALA A 300 -27.10 0.51 4.66
N VAL A 301 -26.95 -0.41 5.63
CA VAL A 301 -26.15 -0.18 6.84
C VAL A 301 -25.25 -1.37 7.19
N ARG A 302 -24.17 -1.12 7.93
CA ARG A 302 -23.34 -2.18 8.53
C ARG A 302 -24.00 -2.82 9.75
N ASP A 303 -23.77 -4.11 9.95
CA ASP A 303 -24.30 -4.83 11.13
C ASP A 303 -23.77 -4.25 12.45
N GLU A 304 -22.48 -3.88 12.49
CA GLU A 304 -21.78 -3.33 13.66
C GLU A 304 -22.25 -1.92 14.08
N MET A 305 -23.15 -1.30 13.32
CA MET A 305 -23.57 0.09 13.56
C MET A 305 -24.55 0.21 14.74
N PHE A 306 -25.29 -0.85 15.06
CA PHE A 306 -26.26 -0.90 16.15
C PHE A 306 -25.83 -1.92 17.20
N THR A 307 -26.10 -1.61 18.47
CA THR A 307 -26.23 -2.61 19.53
C THR A 307 -27.45 -3.49 19.26
N ASP A 308 -27.36 -4.81 19.45
CA ASP A 308 -28.35 -5.79 18.96
C ASP A 308 -29.82 -5.44 19.31
N ASP A 309 -30.05 -4.83 20.46
CA ASP A 309 -31.39 -4.45 20.94
C ASP A 309 -31.98 -3.21 20.23
N ASP A 310 -31.16 -2.36 19.63
CA ASP A 310 -31.61 -1.07 19.07
C ASP A 310 -32.00 -1.17 17.60
N ARG A 311 -31.43 -2.12 16.85
CA ARG A 311 -31.77 -2.32 15.43
C ARG A 311 -33.24 -2.71 15.23
N VAL A 312 -33.76 -3.60 16.08
CA VAL A 312 -35.14 -4.10 16.00
C VAL A 312 -36.18 -3.08 16.48
N LYS A 313 -35.75 -2.07 17.24
CA LYS A 313 -36.60 -0.93 17.60
C LYS A 313 -36.74 0.07 16.45
N PHE A 314 -35.73 0.13 15.59
CA PHE A 314 -35.62 1.15 14.55
C PHE A 314 -36.25 0.74 13.21
N PHE A 315 -36.08 -0.51 12.80
CA PHE A 315 -36.54 -1.00 11.50
C PHE A 315 -37.78 -1.89 11.65
N ASP A 316 -38.74 -1.70 10.75
CA ASP A 316 -39.96 -2.49 10.70
C ASP A 316 -39.73 -3.81 9.95
N PHE A 317 -38.71 -3.86 9.08
CA PHE A 317 -38.26 -5.06 8.39
C PHE A 317 -36.73 -5.03 8.16
N ILE A 318 -36.05 -6.15 8.38
CA ILE A 318 -34.59 -6.26 8.26
C ILE A 318 -34.26 -7.41 7.31
N ILE A 319 -33.45 -7.12 6.29
CA ILE A 319 -32.95 -8.08 5.31
C ILE A 319 -31.43 -8.25 5.53
N PRO A 320 -30.97 -9.39 6.05
CA PRO A 320 -29.55 -9.65 6.24
C PRO A 320 -28.89 -10.03 4.91
N VAL A 321 -27.82 -9.33 4.54
CA VAL A 321 -27.04 -9.56 3.32
C VAL A 321 -25.82 -10.41 3.64
N ILE A 322 -25.78 -11.58 3.02
CA ILE A 322 -24.64 -12.48 3.07
C ILE A 322 -23.51 -11.90 2.22
N PRO A 323 -22.29 -11.75 2.75
CA PRO A 323 -21.16 -11.22 1.99
C PRO A 323 -20.87 -12.03 0.72
N VAL A 324 -20.76 -11.34 -0.41
CA VAL A 324 -20.41 -11.95 -1.71
C VAL A 324 -19.01 -12.58 -1.68
N ILE A 325 -18.11 -12.02 -0.86
CA ILE A 325 -16.76 -12.54 -0.63
C ILE A 325 -16.50 -12.70 0.86
N ASN A 326 -15.77 -13.75 1.20
CA ASN A 326 -15.20 -13.99 2.52
C ASN A 326 -13.85 -14.70 2.34
N PHE A 327 -13.14 -14.94 3.45
CA PHE A 327 -11.84 -15.61 3.43
C PHE A 327 -11.87 -17.03 2.82
N SER A 328 -13.04 -17.68 2.72
CA SER A 328 -13.15 -19.06 2.22
C SER A 328 -13.45 -19.16 0.73
N ASN A 329 -13.97 -18.11 0.09
CA ASN A 329 -14.29 -18.08 -1.34
C ASN A 329 -13.48 -17.05 -2.14
N SER A 330 -12.70 -16.19 -1.46
CA SER A 330 -11.89 -15.14 -2.09
C SER A 330 -10.83 -15.69 -3.04
N ASN A 331 -10.31 -16.89 -2.79
CA ASN A 331 -9.34 -17.55 -3.66
C ASN A 331 -9.90 -17.84 -5.07
N VAL A 332 -11.12 -18.38 -5.15
CA VAL A 332 -11.78 -18.69 -6.42
C VAL A 332 -12.08 -17.41 -7.19
N GLN A 333 -12.56 -16.37 -6.50
CA GLN A 333 -12.85 -15.08 -7.15
C GLN A 333 -11.57 -14.39 -7.63
N LEU A 334 -10.51 -14.41 -6.84
CA LEU A 334 -9.22 -13.81 -7.19
C LEU A 334 -8.59 -14.54 -8.39
N ALA A 335 -8.59 -15.87 -8.36
CA ALA A 335 -8.09 -16.70 -9.46
C ALA A 335 -8.86 -16.44 -10.75
N ASN A 336 -10.20 -16.39 -10.69
CA ASN A 336 -11.02 -16.12 -11.86
C ASN A 336 -10.78 -14.71 -12.42
N ALA A 337 -10.71 -13.68 -11.56
CA ALA A 337 -10.48 -12.30 -11.98
C ALA A 337 -9.12 -12.12 -12.68
N VAL A 338 -8.06 -12.72 -12.13
CA VAL A 338 -6.72 -12.70 -12.74
C VAL A 338 -6.67 -13.48 -14.05
N LYS A 339 -7.29 -14.67 -14.08
CA LYS A 339 -7.36 -15.52 -15.28
C LYS A 339 -8.13 -14.85 -16.43
N ASN A 340 -9.19 -14.10 -16.12
CA ASN A 340 -9.97 -13.35 -17.12
C ASN A 340 -9.14 -12.27 -17.84
N LEU A 341 -8.08 -11.77 -17.21
CA LEU A 341 -7.12 -10.85 -17.84
C LEU A 341 -6.01 -11.57 -18.62
N GLY A 342 -5.99 -12.90 -18.62
CA GLY A 342 -5.01 -13.71 -19.33
C GLY A 342 -3.72 -14.00 -18.56
N TYR A 343 -3.69 -13.76 -17.24
CA TYR A 343 -2.52 -14.01 -16.40
C TYR A 343 -2.61 -15.34 -15.66
N GLN A 344 -1.46 -16.00 -15.48
CA GLN A 344 -1.31 -17.20 -14.67
C GLN A 344 -0.43 -16.86 -13.46
N ILE A 345 -1.08 -16.68 -12.30
CA ILE A 345 -0.41 -16.48 -11.01
C ILE A 345 -0.41 -17.80 -10.27
N SER A 346 0.65 -18.07 -9.49
CA SER A 346 0.74 -19.30 -8.69
C SER A 346 -0.50 -19.52 -7.82
N SER A 347 -1.04 -20.74 -7.84
CA SER A 347 -2.16 -21.13 -7.00
C SER A 347 -1.83 -21.01 -5.51
N ASP A 348 -0.58 -21.24 -5.14
CA ASP A 348 -0.12 -21.14 -3.75
C ASP A 348 -0.15 -19.68 -3.29
N LEU A 349 0.33 -18.76 -4.13
CA LEU A 349 0.28 -17.32 -3.87
C LEU A 349 -1.18 -16.83 -3.73
N ILE A 350 -2.06 -17.24 -4.65
CA ILE A 350 -3.49 -16.89 -4.60
C ILE A 350 -4.12 -17.39 -3.29
N ASN A 351 -3.88 -18.65 -2.92
CA ASN A 351 -4.48 -19.23 -1.71
C ASN A 351 -3.98 -18.54 -0.43
N GLN A 352 -2.69 -18.20 -0.36
CA GLN A 352 -2.13 -17.48 0.79
C GLN A 352 -2.67 -16.05 0.88
N ILE A 353 -2.79 -15.33 -0.24
CA ILE A 353 -3.32 -13.96 -0.29
C ILE A 353 -4.82 -13.92 0.00
N ALA A 354 -5.58 -14.90 -0.48
CA ALA A 354 -7.02 -14.97 -0.35
C ALA A 354 -7.49 -14.82 1.11
N TYR A 355 -6.75 -15.39 2.07
CA TYR A 355 -7.02 -15.26 3.50
C TYR A 355 -7.06 -13.80 3.98
N TYR A 356 -6.29 -12.93 3.33
CA TYR A 356 -6.23 -11.52 3.68
C TYR A 356 -7.29 -10.69 2.95
N ILE A 357 -7.87 -11.16 1.84
CA ILE A 357 -8.84 -10.40 1.03
C ILE A 357 -10.28 -10.78 1.42
N ASP A 358 -10.99 -9.81 1.98
CA ASP A 358 -12.33 -9.91 2.56
C ASP A 358 -13.36 -8.98 1.89
N ASP A 359 -12.96 -8.25 0.84
CA ASP A 359 -13.79 -7.26 0.14
C ASP A 359 -13.62 -7.34 -1.39
N MET A 360 -14.73 -7.32 -2.13
CA MET A 360 -14.74 -7.48 -3.59
C MET A 360 -14.19 -6.25 -4.32
N ARG A 361 -14.40 -5.04 -3.77
CA ARG A 361 -13.84 -3.81 -4.36
C ARG A 361 -12.32 -3.81 -4.22
N LEU A 362 -11.81 -4.22 -3.06
CA LEU A 362 -10.38 -4.38 -2.85
C LEU A 362 -9.78 -5.42 -3.80
N LEU A 363 -10.45 -6.57 -3.96
CA LEU A 363 -10.05 -7.60 -4.92
C LEU A 363 -9.95 -7.04 -6.34
N TYR A 364 -11.01 -6.39 -6.83
CA TYR A 364 -11.00 -5.81 -8.17
C TYR A 364 -9.98 -4.69 -8.32
N ASN A 365 -9.75 -3.88 -7.28
CA ASN A 365 -8.72 -2.85 -7.31
C ASN A 365 -7.31 -3.45 -7.41
N ILE A 366 -7.02 -4.51 -6.65
CA ILE A 366 -5.77 -5.28 -6.75
C ILE A 366 -5.57 -5.78 -8.18
N VAL A 367 -6.58 -6.43 -8.76
CA VAL A 367 -6.49 -7.01 -10.10
C VAL A 367 -6.34 -5.94 -11.19
N ASN A 368 -7.08 -4.84 -11.08
CA ASN A 368 -6.95 -3.71 -12.01
C ASN A 368 -5.58 -3.04 -11.91
N GLU A 369 -5.10 -2.74 -10.71
CA GLU A 369 -3.78 -2.15 -10.50
C GLU A 369 -2.68 -3.09 -11.01
N PHE A 370 -2.79 -4.39 -10.73
CA PHE A 370 -1.85 -5.38 -11.23
C PHE A 370 -1.76 -5.36 -12.76
N HIS A 371 -2.91 -5.32 -13.46
CA HIS A 371 -2.93 -5.24 -14.92
C HIS A 371 -2.21 -3.98 -15.44
N VAL A 372 -2.47 -2.81 -14.83
CA VAL A 372 -1.82 -1.55 -15.20
C VAL A 372 -0.30 -1.63 -14.99
N TYR A 373 0.13 -2.11 -13.83
CA TYR A 373 1.56 -2.23 -13.53
C TYR A 373 2.25 -3.23 -14.46
N TYR A 374 1.61 -4.37 -14.73
CA TYR A 374 2.17 -5.38 -15.63
C TYR A 374 2.39 -4.82 -17.05
N GLN A 375 1.44 -4.02 -17.57
CA GLN A 375 1.58 -3.38 -18.87
C GLN A 375 2.74 -2.38 -18.95
N ILE A 376 3.10 -1.75 -17.82
CA ILE A 376 4.18 -0.76 -17.76
C ILE A 376 5.53 -1.46 -17.59
N HIS A 377 5.60 -2.50 -16.75
CA HIS A 377 6.86 -3.09 -16.31
C HIS A 377 7.32 -4.28 -17.16
N THR A 378 6.50 -4.85 -18.04
CA THR A 378 6.79 -6.06 -18.86
C THR A 378 7.61 -7.10 -18.06
N SER A 379 7.19 -7.34 -16.82
CA SER A 379 7.97 -8.12 -15.86
C SER A 379 7.64 -9.59 -16.01
N GLU A 380 8.64 -10.44 -16.20
CA GLU A 380 8.47 -11.91 -16.14
C GLU A 380 8.14 -12.38 -14.71
N PHE A 381 8.35 -11.54 -13.69
CA PHE A 381 8.07 -11.83 -12.28
C PHE A 381 6.61 -11.55 -11.89
N LEU A 382 5.69 -12.23 -12.57
CA LEU A 382 4.25 -12.12 -12.38
C LEU A 382 3.82 -12.23 -10.90
N ASP A 383 4.31 -13.26 -10.20
CA ASP A 383 3.96 -13.51 -8.80
C ASP A 383 4.49 -12.43 -7.84
N LYS A 384 5.71 -11.95 -8.05
CA LYS A 384 6.30 -10.89 -7.21
C LYS A 384 5.59 -9.56 -7.41
N LEU A 385 5.29 -9.23 -8.67
CA LEU A 385 4.52 -8.04 -8.99
C LEU A 385 3.12 -8.13 -8.37
N PHE A 386 2.45 -9.27 -8.48
CA PHE A 386 1.15 -9.46 -7.87
C PHE A 386 1.19 -9.29 -6.34
N ALA A 387 2.19 -9.90 -5.68
CA ALA A 387 2.38 -9.80 -4.23
C ALA A 387 2.59 -8.35 -3.77
N ILE A 388 3.42 -7.56 -4.47
CA ILE A 388 3.65 -6.16 -4.09
C ILE A 388 2.41 -5.28 -4.29
N ILE A 389 1.61 -5.56 -5.32
CA ILE A 389 0.36 -4.82 -5.58
C ILE A 389 -0.69 -5.15 -4.51
N VAL A 390 -0.75 -6.40 -4.09
CA VAL A 390 -1.57 -6.82 -2.94
C VAL A 390 -1.11 -6.11 -1.68
N TYR A 391 0.20 -6.03 -1.43
CA TYR A 391 0.77 -5.31 -0.29
C TYR A 391 0.41 -3.81 -0.34
N LYS A 392 0.56 -3.16 -1.51
CA LYS A 392 0.18 -1.76 -1.74
C LYS A 392 -1.29 -1.49 -1.41
N ASN A 393 -2.18 -2.39 -1.83
CA ASN A 393 -3.61 -2.26 -1.62
C ASN A 393 -4.04 -2.49 -0.16
N LYS A 394 -3.40 -3.44 0.54
CA LYS A 394 -3.69 -3.72 1.96
C LYS A 394 -3.03 -2.74 2.92
N HIS A 395 -1.82 -2.27 2.60
CA HIS A 395 -1.02 -1.38 3.44
C HIS A 395 -0.49 -0.17 2.66
N PRO A 396 -1.36 0.69 2.11
CA PRO A 396 -0.96 1.80 1.25
C PRO A 396 -0.04 2.80 1.94
N LYS A 397 -0.24 3.04 3.25
CA LYS A 397 0.62 3.93 4.04
C LYS A 397 2.06 3.42 4.12
N ASP A 398 2.24 2.13 4.37
CA ASP A 398 3.58 1.53 4.47
C ASP A 398 4.23 1.42 3.10
N PHE A 399 3.46 1.11 2.05
CA PHE A 399 3.97 1.12 0.67
C PHE A 399 4.48 2.51 0.23
N VAL A 400 3.79 3.59 0.60
CA VAL A 400 4.30 4.96 0.35
C VAL A 400 5.58 5.25 1.12
N LEU A 401 5.73 4.70 2.34
CA LEU A 401 6.96 4.81 3.10
C LEU A 401 8.09 3.96 2.49
N LEU A 402 7.78 2.78 1.95
CA LEU A 402 8.73 1.88 1.28
C LEU A 402 9.43 2.62 0.13
N ALA A 403 8.67 3.34 -0.70
CA ALA A 403 9.22 4.18 -1.78
C ALA A 403 10.16 5.31 -1.29
N LYS A 404 10.10 5.67 0.00
CA LYS A 404 10.98 6.66 0.65
C LYS A 404 12.11 6.02 1.46
N GLY A 405 12.33 4.70 1.34
CA GLY A 405 13.29 3.97 2.16
C GLY A 405 12.92 3.95 3.65
N LYS A 406 11.63 3.91 3.97
CA LYS A 406 11.07 3.89 5.32
C LYS A 406 9.95 2.84 5.41
N GLY A 407 9.36 2.70 6.60
CA GLY A 407 8.26 1.75 6.82
C GLY A 407 8.74 0.39 7.30
N LEU A 408 7.78 -0.43 7.69
CA LEU A 408 8.01 -1.73 8.32
C LEU A 408 8.66 -2.71 7.34
N LEU A 409 8.13 -2.79 6.11
CA LEU A 409 8.68 -3.71 5.10
C LEU A 409 10.13 -3.34 4.74
N PHE A 410 10.45 -2.05 4.58
CA PHE A 410 11.81 -1.59 4.31
C PHE A 410 12.77 -1.89 5.48
N GLN A 411 12.32 -1.68 6.72
CA GLN A 411 13.13 -1.96 7.91
C GLN A 411 13.54 -3.44 7.93
N ILE A 412 12.61 -4.34 7.64
CA ILE A 412 12.90 -5.79 7.63
C ILE A 412 13.86 -6.15 6.48
N LEU A 413 13.56 -5.70 5.25
CA LEU A 413 14.36 -6.04 4.06
C LEU A 413 15.79 -5.50 4.13
N THR A 414 15.95 -4.26 4.59
CA THR A 414 17.22 -3.53 4.49
C THR A 414 17.90 -3.41 5.83
N LYS A 415 17.23 -2.84 6.83
CA LYS A 415 17.86 -2.48 8.12
C LYS A 415 18.21 -3.73 8.94
N ASN A 416 17.26 -4.63 9.16
CA ASN A 416 17.48 -5.84 9.94
C ASN A 416 18.51 -6.76 9.27
N LYS A 417 18.46 -6.87 7.94
CA LYS A 417 19.48 -7.61 7.17
C LYS A 417 20.87 -7.00 7.35
N LYS A 418 20.97 -5.67 7.24
CA LYS A 418 22.24 -4.96 7.43
C LYS A 418 22.81 -5.15 8.82
N GLU A 419 21.99 -5.02 9.86
CA GLU A 419 22.40 -5.25 11.26
C GLU A 419 22.87 -6.69 11.49
N TRP A 420 22.15 -7.68 10.95
CA TRP A 420 22.57 -9.07 10.98
C TRP A 420 23.91 -9.28 10.25
N LEU A 421 24.06 -8.69 9.06
CA LEU A 421 25.26 -8.78 8.25
C LEU A 421 26.48 -8.18 8.98
N GLU A 422 26.35 -6.98 9.54
CA GLU A 422 27.40 -6.33 10.32
C GLU A 422 27.81 -7.16 11.54
N SER A 423 26.82 -7.71 12.26
CA SER A 423 27.06 -8.59 13.40
C SER A 423 27.83 -9.85 13.01
N LYS A 424 27.41 -10.54 11.95
CA LYS A 424 28.05 -11.78 11.49
C LYS A 424 29.43 -11.56 10.89
N LEU A 425 29.63 -10.49 10.11
CA LEU A 425 30.96 -10.13 9.60
C LEU A 425 31.92 -9.80 10.74
N LYS A 426 31.45 -9.10 11.78
CA LYS A 426 32.26 -8.83 12.98
C LYS A 426 32.66 -10.11 13.72
N GLU A 427 31.74 -11.07 13.85
CA GLU A 427 32.03 -12.39 14.45
C GLU A 427 33.13 -13.14 13.65
N ILE A 428 33.03 -13.13 12.32
CA ILE A 428 34.02 -13.76 11.43
C ILE A 428 35.37 -13.04 11.53
N ASP A 429 35.39 -11.70 11.50
CA ASP A 429 36.61 -10.91 11.58
C ASP A 429 37.34 -11.09 12.92
N GLN A 430 36.61 -11.26 14.02
CA GLN A 430 37.19 -11.59 15.32
C GLN A 430 37.86 -12.97 15.32
N LYS A 431 37.23 -13.99 14.72
CA LYS A 431 37.82 -15.34 14.57
C LYS A 431 39.06 -15.31 13.67
N LEU A 432 39.00 -14.58 12.56
CA LEU A 432 40.14 -14.39 11.66
C LEU A 432 41.32 -13.73 12.37
N LEU A 433 41.07 -12.67 13.16
CA LEU A 433 42.12 -12.01 13.94
C LEU A 433 42.72 -12.96 14.97
N ALA A 434 41.90 -13.76 15.66
CA ALA A 434 42.37 -14.73 16.63
C ALA A 434 43.29 -15.78 15.99
N TYR A 435 42.91 -16.36 14.85
CA TYR A 435 43.74 -17.33 14.13
C TYR A 435 45.00 -16.70 13.53
N LYS A 436 44.93 -15.47 12.99
CA LYS A 436 46.11 -14.76 12.50
C LYS A 436 47.11 -14.48 13.62
N ASN A 437 46.65 -14.02 14.78
CA ASN A 437 47.49 -13.80 15.95
C ASN A 437 48.09 -15.12 16.48
N GLU A 438 47.34 -16.23 16.46
CA GLU A 438 47.86 -17.54 16.86
C GLU A 438 48.97 -18.00 15.91
N ILE A 439 48.78 -17.87 14.60
CA ILE A 439 49.81 -18.15 13.59
C ILE A 439 51.04 -17.26 13.81
N GLU A 440 50.86 -15.95 14.04
CA GLU A 440 51.96 -15.02 14.27
C GLU A 440 52.78 -15.43 15.50
N LYS A 441 52.12 -15.81 16.61
CA LYS A 441 52.81 -16.34 17.80
C LYS A 441 53.62 -17.60 17.49
N ILE A 442 53.07 -18.53 16.72
CA ILE A 442 53.76 -19.78 16.34
C ILE A 442 54.94 -19.49 15.39
N ILE A 443 54.83 -18.50 14.49
CA ILE A 443 55.90 -18.17 13.55
C ILE A 443 57.05 -17.43 14.26
N THR A 444 56.72 -16.46 15.11
CA THR A 444 57.68 -15.55 15.77
C THR A 444 58.30 -16.13 17.04
N ILE A 445 57.82 -17.27 17.55
CA ILE A 445 58.35 -17.90 18.77
C ILE A 445 59.87 -18.12 18.71
N PHE A 446 60.57 -17.66 19.74
CA PHE A 446 61.97 -17.95 19.97
C PHE A 446 62.13 -18.61 21.34
N PRO A 447 62.88 -19.71 21.46
CA PRO A 447 63.60 -20.44 20.40
C PRO A 447 62.70 -21.25 19.45
N GLN A 448 63.24 -21.60 18.27
CA GLN A 448 62.48 -22.12 17.12
C GLN A 448 62.27 -23.65 17.15
N THR A 449 63.06 -24.39 17.95
CA THR A 449 63.02 -25.85 18.06
C THR A 449 63.08 -26.29 19.52
N LEU A 450 62.55 -27.49 19.83
CA LEU A 450 62.59 -28.03 21.19
C LEU A 450 64.02 -28.22 21.70
N ASP A 451 64.97 -28.56 20.84
CA ASP A 451 66.38 -28.70 21.21
C ASP A 451 67.03 -27.36 21.57
N GLN A 452 66.68 -26.29 20.86
CA GLN A 452 67.11 -24.94 21.21
C GLN A 452 66.47 -24.50 22.53
N LEU A 453 65.17 -24.79 22.74
CA LEU A 453 64.49 -24.53 24.01
C LEU A 453 65.22 -25.21 25.17
N LYS A 454 65.39 -26.53 25.10
CA LYS A 454 66.12 -27.28 26.13
C LYS A 454 67.53 -26.75 26.34
N SER A 455 68.22 -26.32 25.28
CA SER A 455 69.57 -25.76 25.39
C SER A 455 69.61 -24.47 26.21
N ILE A 456 68.62 -23.58 26.07
CA ILE A 456 68.53 -22.35 26.87
C ILE A 456 68.34 -22.70 28.36
N TYR A 457 67.42 -23.62 28.67
CA TYR A 457 67.18 -24.06 30.04
C TYR A 457 68.39 -24.78 30.66
N LEU A 458 69.07 -25.64 29.89
CA LEU A 458 70.29 -26.32 30.35
C LEU A 458 71.44 -25.35 30.59
N LEU A 459 71.58 -24.29 29.79
CA LEU A 459 72.57 -23.24 30.02
C LEU A 459 72.32 -22.52 31.34
N GLU A 460 71.06 -22.22 31.67
CA GLU A 460 70.74 -21.58 32.95
C GLU A 460 71.02 -22.51 34.15
N TYR A 461 70.76 -23.82 34.02
CA TYR A 461 71.24 -24.78 35.02
C TYR A 461 72.77 -24.74 35.18
N ILE A 462 73.53 -24.68 34.08
CA ILE A 462 75.00 -24.63 34.11
C ILE A 462 75.52 -23.33 34.73
N ASN A 463 74.88 -22.19 34.48
CA ASN A 463 75.23 -20.90 35.10
C ASN A 463 75.20 -20.97 36.64
N ASN A 464 74.42 -21.91 37.19
CA ASN A 464 74.31 -22.11 38.62
C ASN A 464 75.38 -23.08 39.19
N PHE A 465 76.23 -23.69 38.36
CA PHE A 465 77.26 -24.65 38.76
C PHE A 465 78.68 -24.09 38.60
N GLN A 466 79.61 -24.49 39.47
CA GLN A 466 81.04 -24.17 39.32
C GLN A 466 81.79 -25.32 38.65
N ASP A 467 82.65 -25.02 37.68
CA ASP A 467 83.50 -25.98 36.93
C ASP A 467 82.73 -27.19 36.34
N PHE A 468 81.53 -26.95 35.81
CA PHE A 468 80.63 -28.00 35.30
C PHE A 468 81.27 -28.85 34.18
N SER A 469 81.16 -30.18 34.30
CA SER A 469 81.62 -31.16 33.31
C SER A 469 80.49 -32.01 32.72
N ALA A 470 79.56 -32.50 33.53
CA ALA A 470 78.44 -33.35 33.09
C ALA A 470 77.34 -33.41 34.16
N PHE A 471 76.10 -33.71 33.77
CA PHE A 471 75.03 -34.00 34.74
C PHE A 471 75.16 -35.42 35.26
N LYS A 472 74.73 -35.65 36.51
CA LYS A 472 74.61 -36.98 37.09
C LYS A 472 73.14 -37.30 37.34
N ILE A 473 72.59 -38.24 36.57
CA ILE A 473 71.20 -38.70 36.70
C ILE A 473 71.23 -40.20 36.90
N GLU A 474 70.57 -40.72 37.94
CA GLU A 474 70.49 -42.16 38.23
C GLU A 474 71.88 -42.85 38.25
N ASN A 475 72.88 -42.19 38.85
CA ASN A 475 74.29 -42.65 38.90
C ASN A 475 75.01 -42.79 37.54
N LYS A 476 74.45 -42.25 36.46
CA LYS A 476 75.12 -42.17 35.15
C LYS A 476 75.64 -40.77 34.89
N LYS A 477 76.84 -40.68 34.32
CA LYS A 477 77.43 -39.44 33.83
C LYS A 477 76.85 -39.13 32.44
N ILE A 478 76.02 -38.10 32.35
CA ILE A 478 75.33 -37.72 31.10
C ILE A 478 75.94 -36.40 30.58
N PRO A 479 76.59 -36.40 29.41
CA PRO A 479 77.14 -35.19 28.81
C PRO A 479 76.02 -34.24 28.34
N LEU A 480 76.34 -32.95 28.21
CA LEU A 480 75.38 -31.92 27.79
C LEU A 480 74.70 -32.23 26.45
N SER A 481 75.41 -32.88 25.52
CA SER A 481 74.86 -33.31 24.22
C SER A 481 73.72 -34.34 24.35
N GLU A 482 73.78 -35.21 25.35
CA GLU A 482 72.76 -36.24 25.61
C GLU A 482 71.63 -35.76 26.51
N MET A 483 71.85 -34.66 27.25
CA MET A 483 70.82 -34.03 28.09
C MET A 483 69.70 -33.35 27.31
N ARG A 484 69.90 -33.10 26.00
CA ARG A 484 68.85 -32.56 25.12
C ARG A 484 67.79 -33.60 24.73
N LYS A 485 68.06 -34.89 24.92
CA LYS A 485 67.08 -35.97 24.67
C LYS A 485 65.95 -35.90 25.69
N ASP A 486 64.71 -36.10 25.23
CA ASP A 486 63.49 -35.92 26.04
C ASP A 486 63.56 -36.68 27.38
N ASP A 487 63.95 -37.96 27.36
CA ASP A 487 64.02 -38.81 28.56
C ASP A 487 64.93 -38.26 29.67
N ASN A 488 66.05 -37.64 29.29
CA ASN A 488 67.03 -37.11 30.25
C ASN A 488 66.62 -35.73 30.77
N PHE A 489 66.09 -34.88 29.89
CA PHE A 489 65.62 -33.55 30.26
C PHE A 489 64.37 -33.62 31.16
N GLU A 490 63.40 -34.47 30.83
CA GLU A 490 62.18 -34.69 31.63
C GLU A 490 62.48 -35.26 33.02
N LYS A 491 63.56 -36.04 33.16
CA LYS A 491 64.06 -36.47 34.47
C LYS A 491 64.69 -35.34 35.24
N LEU A 492 65.45 -34.45 34.59
CA LEU A 492 66.10 -33.30 35.23
C LEU A 492 65.07 -32.32 35.84
N ILE A 493 64.03 -31.95 35.09
CA ILE A 493 63.04 -30.95 35.52
C ILE A 493 62.18 -31.40 36.72
N LYS A 494 62.15 -32.71 37.01
CA LYS A 494 61.44 -33.29 38.17
C LYS A 494 62.26 -33.30 39.45
N LEU A 495 63.56 -32.98 39.37
CA LEU A 495 64.48 -32.98 40.51
C LEU A 495 64.51 -31.61 41.18
N ASN A 496 64.48 -31.61 42.52
CA ASN A 496 64.70 -30.41 43.34
C ASN A 496 66.17 -30.29 43.83
N ASN A 497 66.95 -31.34 43.64
CA ASN A 497 68.38 -31.39 43.95
C ASN A 497 69.11 -32.00 42.76
N VAL A 498 69.91 -31.18 42.07
CA VAL A 498 70.59 -31.57 40.84
C VAL A 498 72.04 -31.95 41.17
N GLU A 499 72.43 -33.17 40.82
CA GLU A 499 73.81 -33.65 40.94
C GLU A 499 74.57 -33.39 39.62
N TYR A 500 75.80 -32.89 39.73
CA TYR A 500 76.67 -32.64 38.59
C TYR A 500 78.12 -33.00 38.90
N TYR A 501 78.88 -33.28 37.83
CA TYR A 501 80.32 -33.49 37.91
C TYR A 501 81.06 -32.17 37.72
N TYR A 502 82.04 -31.90 38.59
CA TYR A 502 83.02 -30.83 38.44
C TYR A 502 84.43 -31.41 38.30
N GLN A 503 85.31 -30.70 37.58
CA GLN A 503 86.70 -31.12 37.35
C GLN A 503 86.82 -32.60 36.91
N ALA A 504 85.96 -32.99 35.95
CA ALA A 504 85.81 -34.30 35.31
C ALA A 504 85.38 -35.49 36.19
N ASN A 505 85.79 -35.59 37.46
CA ASN A 505 85.61 -36.81 38.27
C ASN A 505 84.97 -36.60 39.64
N TYR A 506 84.76 -35.37 40.10
CA TYR A 506 84.15 -35.10 41.40
C TYR A 506 82.66 -34.78 41.26
N THR A 507 81.83 -35.21 42.20
CA THR A 507 80.38 -34.97 42.19
C THR A 507 80.01 -33.94 43.24
N GLN A 508 79.12 -33.02 42.88
CA GLN A 508 78.50 -32.07 43.79
C GLN A 508 76.99 -32.07 43.56
N SER A 509 76.22 -31.78 44.61
CA SER A 509 74.76 -31.58 44.51
C SER A 509 74.40 -30.14 44.82
N LYS A 510 73.50 -29.55 44.04
CA LYS A 510 72.95 -28.22 44.32
C LYS A 510 71.42 -28.28 44.33
N LYS A 511 70.83 -27.74 45.39
CA LYS A 511 69.37 -27.62 45.53
C LYS A 511 68.89 -26.46 44.65
N ILE A 512 68.20 -26.78 43.56
CA ILE A 512 67.61 -25.84 42.60
C ILE A 512 66.34 -26.51 42.09
N SER A 513 65.20 -25.82 42.19
CA SER A 513 63.94 -26.28 41.58
C SER A 513 63.84 -25.85 40.12
N PHE A 514 63.04 -26.56 39.32
CA PHE A 514 62.81 -26.17 37.91
C PHE A 514 62.09 -24.83 37.78
N GLN A 515 61.18 -24.51 38.71
CA GLN A 515 60.49 -23.21 38.73
C GLN A 515 61.48 -22.04 38.85
N GLU A 516 62.50 -22.17 39.70
CA GLU A 516 63.56 -21.14 39.84
C GLU A 516 64.37 -20.94 38.55
N ILE A 517 64.43 -21.95 37.69
CA ILE A 517 65.08 -21.87 36.38
C ILE A 517 64.10 -21.31 35.33
N GLU A 518 62.82 -21.70 35.37
CA GLU A 518 61.77 -21.12 34.52
C GLU A 518 61.68 -19.61 34.70
N ASP A 519 61.56 -19.14 35.94
CA ASP A 519 61.42 -17.73 36.27
C ASP A 519 62.63 -16.90 35.80
N LYS A 520 63.84 -17.49 35.72
CA LYS A 520 65.05 -16.81 35.22
C LYS A 520 65.19 -16.81 33.70
N VAL A 521 64.60 -17.81 33.03
CA VAL A 521 64.69 -17.96 31.58
C VAL A 521 63.63 -17.11 30.88
N ASP A 522 62.42 -17.04 31.44
CA ASP A 522 61.36 -16.17 30.93
C ASP A 522 60.32 -15.85 32.03
N ASP A 523 60.16 -14.56 32.34
CA ASP A 523 59.23 -14.06 33.37
C ASP A 523 57.74 -14.20 32.97
N PHE A 524 57.43 -14.50 31.71
CA PHE A 524 56.07 -14.42 31.15
C PHE A 524 55.53 -15.76 30.62
N GLU A 525 56.37 -16.62 30.04
CA GLU A 525 55.96 -17.90 29.45
C GLU A 525 56.75 -19.10 29.98
N SER A 526 56.02 -20.08 30.53
CA SER A 526 56.59 -21.35 31.03
C SER A 526 57.17 -22.23 29.91
N TYR A 527 58.04 -23.16 30.29
CA TYR A 527 58.62 -24.15 29.38
C TYR A 527 57.53 -24.96 28.68
N GLU A 528 56.49 -25.39 29.41
CA GLU A 528 55.38 -26.18 28.85
C GLU A 528 54.52 -25.38 27.86
N GLN A 529 54.33 -24.06 28.08
CA GLN A 529 53.65 -23.20 27.11
C GLN A 529 54.45 -23.05 25.81
N LYS A 530 55.76 -22.80 25.91
CA LYS A 530 56.65 -22.69 24.74
C LYS A 530 56.80 -24.03 24.00
N LYS A 531 56.94 -25.13 24.73
CA LYS A 531 56.99 -26.49 24.19
C LYS A 531 55.74 -26.79 23.36
N LYS A 532 54.55 -26.49 23.88
CA LYS A 532 53.29 -26.64 23.12
C LYS A 532 53.30 -25.82 21.83
N LEU A 533 53.67 -24.54 21.88
CA LEU A 533 53.71 -23.67 20.69
C LEU A 533 54.72 -24.13 19.62
N ILE A 534 55.91 -24.60 20.03
CA ILE A 534 56.92 -25.15 19.12
C ILE A 534 56.45 -26.48 18.50
N GLN A 535 55.74 -27.32 19.27
CA GLN A 535 55.14 -28.55 18.76
C GLN A 535 54.06 -28.25 17.72
N LYS A 536 53.21 -27.23 17.95
CA LYS A 536 52.21 -26.79 16.96
C LYS A 536 52.85 -26.45 15.61
N LYS A 537 54.03 -25.80 15.64
CA LYS A 537 54.79 -25.42 14.44
C LYS A 537 55.24 -26.60 13.58
N SER A 538 55.58 -27.71 14.22
CA SER A 538 56.12 -28.91 13.56
C SER A 538 55.02 -29.90 13.15
N SER A 539 53.77 -29.60 13.50
CA SER A 539 52.58 -30.41 13.22
C SER A 539 51.72 -29.81 12.11
N ASP A 540 50.81 -30.60 11.55
CA ASP A 540 49.80 -30.16 10.56
C ASP A 540 48.84 -29.08 11.10
N GLU A 541 48.93 -28.69 12.38
CA GLU A 541 48.09 -27.67 12.99
C GLU A 541 48.25 -26.29 12.34
N LEU A 542 49.45 -25.93 11.87
CA LEU A 542 49.66 -24.65 11.18
C LEU A 542 48.93 -24.63 9.83
N GLU A 543 48.95 -25.74 9.09
CA GLU A 543 48.17 -25.90 7.86
C GLU A 543 46.67 -25.92 8.15
N ASN A 544 46.23 -26.57 9.23
CA ASN A 544 44.84 -26.55 9.68
C ASN A 544 44.36 -25.13 10.01
N LEU A 545 45.15 -24.33 10.73
CA LEU A 545 44.83 -22.92 11.01
C LEU A 545 44.74 -22.08 9.72
N ARG A 546 45.64 -22.31 8.76
CA ARG A 546 45.56 -21.68 7.42
C ARG A 546 44.31 -22.11 6.66
N GLY A 547 43.95 -23.40 6.73
CA GLY A 547 42.72 -23.95 6.16
C GLY A 547 41.47 -23.27 6.74
N LYS A 548 41.39 -23.14 8.07
CA LYS A 548 40.30 -22.42 8.76
C LYS A 548 40.20 -20.96 8.35
N ILE A 549 41.32 -20.27 8.15
CA ILE A 549 41.32 -18.89 7.63
C ILE A 549 40.72 -18.86 6.22
N LYS A 550 41.12 -19.78 5.33
CA LYS A 550 40.58 -19.87 3.97
C LYS A 550 39.08 -20.17 3.97
N GLU A 551 38.61 -21.06 4.85
CA GLU A 551 37.18 -21.34 5.03
C GLU A 551 36.42 -20.10 5.52
N LEU A 552 36.92 -19.41 6.55
CA LEU A 552 36.29 -18.18 7.05
C LEU A 552 36.26 -17.05 6.02
N GLU A 553 37.27 -16.92 5.17
CA GLU A 553 37.25 -15.96 4.07
C GLU A 553 36.21 -16.32 3.00
N LYS A 554 36.01 -17.61 2.72
CA LYS A 554 34.93 -18.09 1.85
C LYS A 554 33.55 -17.83 2.48
N ASP A 555 33.40 -18.10 3.78
CA ASP A 555 32.18 -17.83 4.54
C ASP A 555 31.82 -16.33 4.52
N LYS A 556 32.82 -15.44 4.56
CA LYS A 556 32.61 -13.99 4.47
C LYS A 556 31.93 -13.58 3.17
N ILE A 557 32.27 -14.22 2.06
CA ILE A 557 31.64 -13.99 0.76
C ILE A 557 30.22 -14.57 0.76
N SER A 558 30.05 -15.80 1.26
CA SER A 558 28.74 -16.46 1.34
C SER A 558 27.73 -15.67 2.21
N VAL A 559 28.17 -15.17 3.37
CA VAL A 559 27.34 -14.38 4.29
C VAL A 559 26.83 -13.09 3.63
N ARG A 560 27.65 -12.43 2.80
CA ARG A 560 27.22 -11.24 2.04
C ARG A 560 26.13 -11.55 1.02
N GLY A 561 26.15 -12.74 0.45
CA GLY A 561 25.17 -13.19 -0.56
C GLY A 561 23.88 -13.80 0.00
N LYS A 562 23.77 -14.04 1.33
CA LYS A 562 22.56 -14.64 1.91
C LYS A 562 21.33 -13.75 1.67
N LYS A 563 20.27 -14.34 1.08
CA LYS A 563 18.96 -13.69 0.87
C LYS A 563 18.13 -13.68 2.16
N ILE A 564 17.32 -12.64 2.34
CA ILE A 564 16.45 -12.43 3.51
C ILE A 564 15.50 -13.61 3.75
N LYS A 565 14.99 -14.21 2.67
CA LYS A 565 14.14 -15.41 2.69
C LYS A 565 14.75 -16.53 3.55
N TYR A 566 16.02 -16.84 3.30
CA TYR A 566 16.73 -17.90 4.04
C TYR A 566 17.01 -17.50 5.48
N LEU A 567 17.37 -16.23 5.73
CA LEU A 567 17.64 -15.71 7.08
C LEU A 567 16.39 -15.80 7.98
N ILE A 568 15.22 -15.50 7.41
CA ILE A 568 13.94 -15.60 8.13
C ILE A 568 13.58 -17.08 8.37
N ASN A 569 13.71 -17.95 7.36
CA ASN A 569 13.39 -19.37 7.49
C ASN A 569 14.32 -20.09 8.49
N GLN A 570 15.59 -19.69 8.57
CA GLN A 570 16.56 -20.20 9.55
C GLN A 570 16.42 -19.54 10.94
N LYS A 571 15.47 -18.61 11.12
CA LYS A 571 15.27 -17.83 12.35
C LYS A 571 16.49 -17.01 12.78
N GLU A 572 17.38 -16.68 11.85
CA GLU A 572 18.50 -15.76 12.07
C GLU A 572 18.01 -14.31 12.16
N ILE A 573 16.91 -14.00 11.46
CA ILE A 573 16.14 -12.75 11.60
C ILE A 573 14.73 -13.09 12.10
N LEU A 574 14.36 -12.57 13.26
CA LEU A 574 13.05 -12.77 13.85
C LEU A 574 12.04 -11.75 13.31
N LEU A 575 10.89 -12.26 12.87
CA LEU A 575 9.73 -11.44 12.53
C LEU A 575 8.71 -11.53 13.65
N GLU A 576 8.33 -10.37 14.18
CA GLU A 576 7.13 -10.30 15.01
C GLU A 576 5.90 -10.58 14.13
N SER A 577 4.86 -11.20 14.69
CA SER A 577 3.61 -11.56 13.96
C SER A 577 2.37 -11.17 14.76
N LYS A 578 2.46 -10.02 15.45
CA LYS A 578 1.43 -9.53 16.36
C LYS A 578 0.25 -8.91 15.62
N SER A 579 0.50 -8.30 14.46
CA SER A 579 -0.50 -7.65 13.62
C SER A 579 -0.77 -8.42 12.33
N LYS A 580 -1.95 -8.21 11.72
CA LYS A 580 -2.27 -8.77 10.39
C LYS A 580 -1.28 -8.31 9.31
N GLN A 581 -0.76 -7.08 9.42
CA GLN A 581 0.25 -6.55 8.51
C GLN A 581 1.55 -7.34 8.58
N GLU A 582 2.06 -7.56 9.79
CA GLU A 582 3.29 -8.34 10.00
C GLU A 582 3.14 -9.79 9.54
N GLN A 583 1.96 -10.40 9.74
CA GLN A 583 1.67 -11.73 9.23
C GLN A 583 1.74 -11.78 7.70
N LEU A 584 1.15 -10.79 7.02
CA LEU A 584 1.20 -10.68 5.55
C LEU A 584 2.63 -10.48 5.04
N ILE A 585 3.40 -9.57 5.67
CA ILE A 585 4.81 -9.35 5.35
C ILE A 585 5.61 -10.64 5.56
N SER A 586 5.44 -11.30 6.70
CA SER A 586 6.13 -12.55 7.03
C SER A 586 5.86 -13.63 6.00
N MET A 587 4.60 -13.78 5.55
CA MET A 587 4.25 -14.70 4.47
C MET A 587 5.00 -14.37 3.17
N PHE A 588 4.96 -13.12 2.71
CA PHE A 588 5.64 -12.71 1.48
C PHE A 588 7.16 -12.90 1.52
N LEU A 589 7.80 -12.58 2.66
CA LEU A 589 9.25 -12.68 2.80
C LEU A 589 9.75 -14.14 2.96
N ARG A 590 9.00 -15.00 3.65
CA ARG A 590 9.35 -16.42 3.83
C ARG A 590 9.29 -17.22 2.54
N GLU A 591 8.32 -16.88 1.69
CA GLU A 591 8.15 -17.50 0.39
C GLU A 591 8.97 -16.80 -0.70
N GLY A 592 9.45 -15.58 -0.46
CA GLY A 592 10.26 -14.80 -1.40
C GLY A 592 9.45 -14.11 -2.51
N TYR A 593 8.15 -13.94 -2.31
CA TYR A 593 7.29 -13.16 -3.21
C TYR A 593 7.60 -11.66 -3.15
N ILE A 594 8.06 -11.19 -1.99
CA ILE A 594 8.70 -9.87 -1.86
C ILE A 594 10.10 -10.11 -1.29
N ALA A 595 11.11 -9.49 -1.90
CA ALA A 595 12.50 -9.68 -1.54
C ALA A 595 13.30 -8.37 -1.74
N GLU A 596 14.62 -8.43 -1.62
CA GLU A 596 15.51 -7.27 -1.70
C GLU A 596 15.49 -6.57 -3.06
N ASP A 597 15.06 -7.28 -4.11
CA ASP A 597 14.89 -6.81 -5.48
C ASP A 597 13.59 -5.99 -5.68
N TYR A 598 12.88 -5.62 -4.61
CA TYR A 598 11.56 -5.00 -4.75
C TYR A 598 11.50 -3.72 -5.59
N LEU A 599 12.61 -3.00 -5.70
CA LEU A 599 12.72 -1.81 -6.54
C LEU A 599 12.53 -2.14 -8.03
N ASP A 600 12.94 -3.33 -8.46
CA ASP A 600 12.93 -3.77 -9.85
C ASP A 600 11.50 -3.87 -10.41
N TYR A 601 10.51 -4.11 -9.55
CA TYR A 601 9.10 -4.25 -9.96
C TYR A 601 8.16 -3.15 -9.42
N ILE A 602 8.67 -2.16 -8.66
CA ILE A 602 7.87 -0.97 -8.28
C ILE A 602 8.31 0.32 -8.99
N SER A 603 9.52 0.36 -9.55
CA SER A 603 10.11 1.55 -10.15
C SER A 603 10.23 1.41 -11.66
N TYR A 604 9.97 2.48 -12.41
CA TYR A 604 10.18 2.46 -13.86
C TYR A 604 11.68 2.48 -14.15
N PHE A 605 12.16 1.51 -14.93
CA PHE A 605 13.56 1.49 -15.35
C PHE A 605 13.80 2.52 -16.45
N TYR A 606 14.76 3.42 -16.23
CA TYR A 606 15.21 4.38 -17.24
C TYR A 606 16.53 3.87 -17.83
N PRO A 607 16.59 3.56 -19.14
CA PRO A 607 17.83 3.19 -19.81
C PRO A 607 18.88 4.29 -19.65
N GLY A 608 20.10 3.92 -19.25
CA GLY A 608 21.15 4.86 -18.91
C GLY A 608 22.53 4.22 -19.02
N SER A 609 23.18 3.97 -17.87
CA SER A 609 24.46 3.25 -17.81
C SER A 609 24.35 1.79 -18.26
N ILE A 610 23.19 1.18 -18.08
CA ILE A 610 22.87 -0.19 -18.51
C ILE A 610 21.62 -0.17 -19.41
N SER A 611 21.53 -1.13 -20.34
CA SER A 611 20.36 -1.29 -21.21
C SER A 611 19.23 -2.02 -20.48
N GLU A 612 18.05 -2.05 -21.08
CA GLU A 612 16.94 -2.84 -20.57
C GLU A 612 17.27 -4.34 -20.56
N LYS A 613 18.05 -4.83 -21.55
CA LYS A 613 18.49 -6.23 -21.59
C LYS A 613 19.50 -6.53 -20.49
N ASP A 614 20.45 -5.64 -20.26
CA ASP A 614 21.45 -5.75 -19.21
C ASP A 614 20.78 -5.77 -17.82
N PHE A 615 19.81 -4.87 -17.61
CA PHE A 615 19.03 -4.82 -16.38
C PHE A 615 18.23 -6.10 -16.15
N ARG A 616 17.61 -6.67 -17.20
CA ARG A 616 16.91 -7.96 -17.12
C ARG A 616 17.86 -9.09 -16.72
N PHE A 617 19.03 -9.19 -17.34
CA PHE A 617 20.04 -10.18 -16.98
C PHE A 617 20.47 -10.04 -15.52
N LEU A 618 20.77 -8.81 -15.08
CA LEU A 618 21.13 -8.50 -13.69
C LEU A 618 20.03 -8.91 -12.70
N SER A 619 18.76 -8.63 -13.02
CA SER A 619 17.61 -9.00 -12.18
C SER A 619 17.48 -10.53 -12.08
N ASN A 620 17.65 -11.27 -13.18
CA ASN A 620 17.64 -12.73 -13.18
C ASN A 620 18.78 -13.32 -12.32
N VAL A 621 20.00 -12.78 -12.41
CA VAL A 621 21.14 -13.20 -11.57
C VAL A 621 20.87 -12.96 -10.08
N ARG A 622 20.27 -11.81 -9.73
CA ARG A 622 19.84 -11.50 -8.35
C ARG A 622 18.76 -12.46 -7.87
N ASN A 623 17.83 -12.81 -8.74
CA ASN A 623 16.71 -13.68 -8.44
C ASN A 623 17.02 -15.17 -8.48
N GLU A 624 18.17 -15.57 -9.01
CA GLU A 624 18.59 -16.96 -9.25
C GLU A 624 17.75 -17.66 -10.32
N ASP A 625 17.24 -16.87 -11.27
CA ASP A 625 16.55 -17.38 -12.45
C ASP A 625 17.56 -17.66 -13.57
N GLN A 626 17.33 -18.72 -14.33
CA GLN A 626 18.23 -19.11 -15.43
C GLN A 626 18.02 -18.18 -16.64
N THR A 627 19.13 -17.78 -17.24
CA THR A 627 19.16 -17.13 -18.56
C THR A 627 19.89 -18.03 -19.54
N GLU A 628 19.53 -17.95 -20.81
CA GLU A 628 20.25 -18.67 -21.86
C GLU A 628 21.68 -18.13 -21.96
N PHE A 629 22.66 -19.02 -22.18
CA PHE A 629 24.07 -18.66 -22.18
C PHE A 629 24.43 -17.68 -23.31
N ASP A 630 23.64 -17.64 -24.39
CA ASP A 630 23.76 -16.76 -25.55
C ASP A 630 22.87 -15.51 -25.49
N TYR A 631 22.29 -15.20 -24.32
CA TYR A 631 21.54 -13.97 -24.12
C TYR A 631 22.43 -12.73 -24.34
N HIS A 632 22.07 -11.90 -25.31
CA HIS A 632 22.93 -10.79 -25.73
C HIS A 632 22.92 -9.61 -24.73
N LEU A 633 24.12 -9.16 -24.35
CA LEU A 633 24.35 -8.03 -23.43
C LEU A 633 24.91 -6.81 -24.17
N ASP A 634 24.41 -5.61 -23.86
CA ASP A 634 24.76 -4.39 -24.58
C ASP A 634 25.91 -3.61 -23.89
N ASN A 635 25.78 -3.30 -22.59
CA ASN A 635 26.75 -2.46 -21.85
C ASN A 635 27.55 -3.24 -20.80
N LEU A 636 28.36 -4.20 -21.24
CA LEU A 636 29.10 -5.15 -20.42
C LEU A 636 29.94 -4.53 -19.30
N SER A 637 30.75 -3.49 -19.56
CA SER A 637 31.59 -2.87 -18.52
C SER A 637 30.78 -2.26 -17.38
N ASN A 638 29.67 -1.59 -17.70
CA ASN A 638 28.78 -0.99 -16.69
C ASN A 638 27.99 -2.07 -15.95
N LEU A 639 27.49 -3.07 -16.67
CA LEU A 639 26.80 -4.22 -16.10
C LEU A 639 27.70 -4.98 -15.12
N ILE A 640 28.93 -5.31 -15.51
CA ILE A 640 29.89 -5.99 -14.64
C ILE A 640 30.10 -5.18 -13.36
N ASN A 641 30.23 -3.85 -13.43
CA ASN A 641 30.37 -3.00 -12.24
C ASN A 641 29.19 -3.09 -11.27
N GLU A 642 27.96 -3.18 -11.79
CA GLU A 642 26.72 -3.31 -11.00
C GLU A 642 26.52 -4.71 -10.37
N ILE A 643 27.17 -5.75 -10.91
CA ILE A 643 27.13 -7.10 -10.37
C ILE A 643 28.05 -7.20 -9.14
N GLY A 644 27.50 -7.71 -8.03
CA GLY A 644 28.25 -7.95 -6.79
C GLY A 644 29.24 -9.12 -6.93
N VAL A 645 30.39 -9.05 -6.26
CA VAL A 645 31.42 -10.11 -6.30
C VAL A 645 30.87 -11.49 -5.88
N TYR A 646 29.90 -11.55 -4.97
CA TYR A 646 29.28 -12.81 -4.55
C TYR A 646 28.37 -13.42 -5.63
N GLU A 647 27.88 -12.62 -6.58
CA GLU A 647 26.98 -13.08 -7.65
C GLU A 647 27.72 -13.87 -8.72
N PHE A 648 29.03 -13.61 -8.88
CA PHE A 648 29.95 -14.43 -9.67
C PHE A 648 30.12 -15.84 -9.13
N GLN A 649 29.76 -16.14 -7.87
CA GLN A 649 29.78 -17.52 -7.39
C GLN A 649 28.55 -18.33 -7.83
N LYS A 650 27.57 -17.70 -8.49
CA LYS A 650 26.32 -18.36 -8.88
C LYS A 650 26.39 -18.87 -10.31
N SER A 651 25.94 -20.09 -10.54
CA SER A 651 25.86 -20.69 -11.88
C SER A 651 25.02 -19.91 -12.89
N VAL A 652 24.07 -19.09 -12.40
CA VAL A 652 23.16 -18.31 -13.25
C VAL A 652 23.81 -17.10 -13.93
N ILE A 653 25.05 -16.75 -13.54
CA ILE A 653 25.79 -15.63 -14.14
C ILE A 653 26.48 -16.00 -15.46
N LEU A 654 26.54 -17.28 -15.79
CA LEU A 654 27.23 -17.76 -16.98
C LEU A 654 26.56 -17.20 -18.24
N ASN A 655 27.34 -16.49 -19.04
CA ASN A 655 26.91 -15.88 -20.29
C ASN A 655 28.14 -15.69 -21.18
N TYR A 656 28.04 -15.99 -22.48
CA TYR A 656 29.17 -15.94 -23.39
C TYR A 656 29.76 -14.52 -23.52
N ASP A 657 28.92 -13.50 -23.72
CA ASP A 657 29.34 -12.09 -23.83
C ASP A 657 30.07 -11.62 -22.56
N LEU A 658 29.59 -12.04 -21.39
CA LEU A 658 30.19 -11.71 -20.09
C LEU A 658 31.58 -12.36 -19.90
N VAL A 659 31.71 -13.63 -20.28
CA VAL A 659 32.97 -14.39 -20.15
C VAL A 659 34.03 -13.83 -21.09
N ASP A 660 33.68 -13.60 -22.36
CA ASP A 660 34.61 -13.05 -23.36
C ASP A 660 35.15 -11.69 -22.89
N HIS A 661 34.28 -10.81 -22.39
CA HIS A 661 34.69 -9.49 -21.90
C HIS A 661 35.57 -9.54 -20.64
N LEU A 662 35.32 -10.49 -19.74
CA LEU A 662 36.16 -10.72 -18.56
C LEU A 662 37.53 -11.29 -18.94
N ILE A 663 37.65 -12.06 -20.02
CA ILE A 663 38.93 -12.57 -20.49
C ILE A 663 39.73 -11.44 -21.14
N GLU A 664 39.09 -10.60 -21.96
CA GLU A 664 39.73 -9.52 -22.72
C GLU A 664 40.20 -8.32 -21.88
N ASN A 665 39.53 -8.00 -20.76
CA ASN A 665 39.83 -6.82 -19.94
C ASN A 665 40.39 -7.16 -18.56
N ASP A 666 41.54 -6.57 -18.18
CA ASP A 666 42.20 -6.82 -16.89
C ASP A 666 41.65 -6.00 -15.70
N ASP A 667 40.73 -5.07 -15.96
CA ASP A 667 40.20 -4.16 -14.94
C ASP A 667 39.35 -4.85 -13.86
N PHE A 668 38.89 -6.09 -14.08
CA PHE A 668 37.95 -6.82 -13.19
C PHE A 668 38.58 -7.98 -12.39
N THR A 669 39.85 -7.85 -11.98
CA THR A 669 40.63 -8.91 -11.32
C THR A 669 39.99 -9.55 -10.08
N GLU A 670 39.25 -8.82 -9.24
CA GLU A 670 38.56 -9.41 -8.07
C GLU A 670 37.40 -10.33 -8.46
N LYS A 671 36.69 -10.00 -9.55
CA LYS A 671 35.57 -10.78 -10.09
C LYS A 671 36.06 -11.99 -10.88
N LYS A 672 37.18 -11.87 -11.61
CA LYS A 672 37.87 -13.02 -12.25
C LYS A 672 38.30 -14.08 -11.23
N LYS A 673 38.84 -13.67 -10.08
CA LYS A 673 39.34 -14.60 -9.04
C LYS A 673 38.24 -15.42 -8.37
N THR A 674 37.00 -14.95 -8.40
CA THR A 674 35.86 -15.66 -7.80
C THR A 674 35.33 -16.77 -8.69
N ASP A 675 35.57 -16.71 -10.01
CA ASP A 675 34.96 -17.60 -11.01
C ASP A 675 35.90 -18.65 -11.64
N ILE A 676 37.23 -18.50 -11.55
CA ILE A 676 38.14 -19.32 -12.37
C ILE A 676 38.59 -20.65 -11.72
N TYR A 677 38.19 -20.98 -10.48
CA TYR A 677 38.67 -22.20 -9.79
C TYR A 677 37.62 -23.04 -9.01
N PRO A 678 36.45 -23.45 -9.58
CA PRO A 678 35.73 -24.61 -9.04
C PRO A 678 35.85 -25.90 -9.86
N TYR A 679 36.44 -25.88 -11.07
CA TYR A 679 36.49 -27.04 -11.98
C TYR A 679 37.87 -27.27 -12.65
N SER A 680 38.93 -27.30 -11.85
CA SER A 680 40.23 -27.85 -12.26
C SER A 680 40.73 -28.85 -11.23
#